data_AF-A0A8J2T0H9-F1
#
_entry.id   AF-A0A8J2T0H9-F1
#
_cell.length_a   1.000
_cell.length_b   1.000
_cell.length_c   1.000
_cell.angle_alpha   90.00
_cell.angle_beta   90.00
_cell.angle_gamma   90.00
#
_symmetry.space_group_name_H-M   'P 1'
#
loop_
_entity.id
_entity.type
_entity.pdbx_description
1 polymer ?
#
loop_
_entity_poly.entity_id
_entity_poly.type
_entity_poly.pdbx_seq_one_letter_code
_entity_poly.pdbx_strand_id
1 'polypeptide(L)'
;MTNKSPRLPRKAFALPGPPAPPNSPALLQNKLPTPPKDSFALRVVEGIEDAALVEIKCDAPATKTAIELMVVLDISGSMSTECKVQDASGQAQKHGFSILDVCKHATRALAATLDADSRLGLITFDNIAELVLPSASVDEDHVKQLHTVLDDLAPRGCTNLWGGLEKALGELNKQGSSLPRAVVLLTDGLPNTRPEGGEVEALRKMKRLEKDVSDITVHTFGFGYSLDDEVLDGLASEAGGIFAFVPDAGMVGTTFTNLSASLRASAASDALLNDLPLGDLRRGETKHALLANPEKLLLTDRQGQNLARATGVVHVATVADRRFAAAERFRMQLIDALRISPPPAEMVSFQPGDRIEAQFQGRQTWYAGTISRATATGYDVDYDDGDREQNVSATLIRSEVTDAWASTRRVCAELAVEAREMLAGPLFGLGNELAAADASAAVAVAKASGAGASDALREMARADAWRDGWEAALRRAPPRSERRIALALSLPKGAPTSEVYELAGLVGTDVAANRIAGGIMDLEGQVKIATSSQREWKRWGRYYCRSLASAHRRGTCHNFKDQSVQHYFGSVAKDLLADADAAFSKLPPPKPSREGCGVASGAAMARAYHYRGNGCVAGDSLARLFDGTRKRVSDVVKGDVLVDALTNGPAVVRCVVRTRMLDPTLYAVGDVRATAWHPCMAPGGDRWSFPAEVTMPVVDRDVAYVYSFLFEGRATGYLSVGGTAVIGLGHGITDDSVAAHPFYGTERVVDALKDCYGFSEGRVDLLDGAYVRAAGNRYVSAIDPDRVVGPMASRTVPTIAVEAPLVAASA
;
A
#
# COMPACT_ATOMS: atom_id res chain seq x y z
N MET A 1 -63.64 -37.98 52.69
CA MET A 1 -62.91 -39.25 52.46
C MET A 1 -63.34 -39.80 51.12
N THR A 2 -62.35 -40.01 50.25
CA THR A 2 -62.30 -40.87 49.05
C THR A 2 -63.62 -41.23 48.36
N ASN A 3 -63.74 -40.87 47.07
CA ASN A 3 -64.34 -41.82 46.15
C ASN A 3 -63.58 -41.91 44.83
N LYS A 4 -63.39 -43.16 44.43
CA LYS A 4 -62.52 -43.70 43.37
C LYS A 4 -63.17 -43.51 41.99
N SER A 5 -62.36 -43.35 40.93
CA SER A 5 -62.20 -44.35 39.84
C SER A 5 -61.60 -43.73 38.55
N PRO A 6 -60.99 -44.55 37.66
CA PRO A 6 -59.97 -44.11 36.69
C PRO A 6 -60.37 -44.20 35.20
N ARG A 7 -59.65 -43.39 34.38
CA ARG A 7 -59.27 -43.50 32.94
C ARG A 7 -60.35 -43.50 31.83
N LEU A 8 -60.20 -42.58 30.86
CA LEU A 8 -59.94 -42.77 29.40
C LEU A 8 -60.08 -41.40 28.64
N PRO A 9 -59.87 -41.29 27.31
CA PRO A 9 -58.68 -40.75 26.63
C PRO A 9 -58.81 -39.29 26.13
N ARG A 10 -57.68 -38.58 25.97
CA ARG A 10 -57.62 -37.24 25.35
C ARG A 10 -57.86 -37.31 23.84
N LYS A 11 -59.08 -37.02 23.40
CA LYS A 11 -59.37 -36.37 22.11
C LYS A 11 -60.40 -35.27 22.36
N ALA A 12 -59.94 -34.03 22.48
CA ALA A 12 -60.80 -32.86 22.54
C ALA A 12 -60.86 -32.22 21.16
N PHE A 13 -62.05 -32.25 20.58
CA PHE A 13 -62.51 -31.32 19.55
C PHE A 13 -62.37 -29.89 20.07
N ALA A 14 -61.66 -29.03 19.35
CA ALA A 14 -61.67 -27.59 19.57
C ALA A 14 -62.74 -26.94 18.67
N LEU A 15 -63.58 -26.10 19.27
CA LEU A 15 -64.54 -25.23 18.58
C LEU A 15 -63.81 -24.13 17.79
N PRO A 16 -64.41 -23.59 16.70
CA PRO A 16 -63.72 -22.71 15.77
C PRO A 16 -63.50 -21.31 16.35
N GLY A 17 -62.27 -20.80 16.21
CA GLY A 17 -61.92 -19.39 16.44
C GLY A 17 -62.39 -18.48 15.29
N PRO A 18 -62.35 -17.14 15.50
CA PRO A 18 -62.91 -16.15 14.56
C PRO A 18 -62.20 -16.17 13.19
N PRO A 19 -62.87 -15.73 12.11
CA PRO A 19 -62.34 -15.84 10.76
C PRO A 19 -61.13 -14.92 10.54
N ALA A 20 -60.13 -15.45 9.83
CA ALA A 20 -58.91 -14.75 9.46
C ALA A 20 -59.17 -13.59 8.49
N PRO A 21 -58.37 -12.50 8.53
CA PRO A 21 -58.44 -11.44 7.55
C PRO A 21 -58.06 -11.93 6.13
N PRO A 22 -58.64 -11.36 5.07
CA PRO A 22 -58.50 -11.88 3.72
C PRO A 22 -57.10 -11.67 3.13
N ASN A 23 -56.51 -12.77 2.69
CA ASN A 23 -55.52 -12.96 1.62
C ASN A 23 -54.52 -11.82 1.36
N SER A 24 -53.32 -11.96 1.93
CA SER A 24 -52.11 -11.44 1.29
C SER A 24 -51.97 -12.07 -0.11
N PRO A 25 -51.60 -11.29 -1.15
CA PRO A 25 -51.39 -11.84 -2.48
C PRO A 25 -50.27 -12.87 -2.43
N ALA A 26 -50.49 -13.98 -3.13
CA ALA A 26 -49.57 -15.09 -3.25
C ALA A 26 -48.13 -14.61 -3.39
N LEU A 27 -47.30 -14.88 -2.39
CA LEU A 27 -45.85 -14.83 -2.52
C LEU A 27 -45.49 -15.79 -3.66
N LEU A 28 -45.20 -15.22 -4.82
CA LEU A 28 -44.40 -15.84 -5.86
C LEU A 28 -43.19 -16.46 -5.14
N GLN A 29 -43.20 -17.78 -4.98
CA GLN A 29 -42.00 -18.57 -4.74
C GLN A 29 -41.17 -18.52 -6.03
N ASN A 30 -40.68 -17.34 -6.38
CA ASN A 30 -39.44 -17.27 -7.13
C ASN A 30 -38.40 -17.85 -6.17
N LYS A 31 -37.91 -19.05 -6.47
CA LYS A 31 -36.65 -19.54 -5.91
C LYS A 31 -35.69 -18.36 -5.99
N LEU A 32 -35.32 -17.81 -4.83
CA LEU A 32 -34.24 -16.82 -4.80
C LEU A 32 -33.05 -17.47 -5.50
N PRO A 33 -32.34 -16.75 -6.39
CA PRO A 33 -31.07 -17.20 -6.90
C PRO A 33 -30.21 -17.61 -5.70
N THR A 34 -29.55 -18.78 -5.81
CA THR A 34 -28.55 -19.18 -4.84
C THR A 34 -27.59 -18.00 -4.64
N PRO A 35 -27.38 -17.50 -3.40
CA PRO A 35 -26.50 -16.38 -3.18
C PRO A 35 -25.11 -16.70 -3.76
N PRO A 36 -24.38 -15.72 -4.33
CA PRO A 36 -23.02 -15.94 -4.77
C PRO A 36 -22.18 -16.48 -3.60
N LYS A 37 -21.11 -17.23 -3.92
CA LYS A 37 -20.27 -18.00 -2.97
C LYS A 37 -19.73 -17.20 -1.77
N ASP A 38 -19.81 -15.87 -1.80
CA ASP A 38 -19.26 -14.94 -0.81
C ASP A 38 -20.38 -14.33 0.04
N SER A 39 -20.38 -14.58 1.36
CA SER A 39 -21.38 -14.01 2.28
C SER A 39 -20.99 -12.60 2.71
N PHE A 40 -21.80 -11.61 2.34
CA PHE A 40 -21.65 -10.22 2.78
C PHE A 40 -22.67 -9.92 3.90
N ALA A 41 -22.18 -9.38 5.02
CA ALA A 41 -23.02 -8.90 6.10
C ALA A 41 -23.07 -7.37 6.08
N LEU A 42 -24.27 -6.81 6.14
CA LEU A 42 -24.52 -5.38 6.26
C LEU A 42 -25.07 -5.10 7.66
N ARG A 43 -24.42 -4.19 8.39
CA ARG A 43 -24.88 -3.72 9.70
C ARG A 43 -25.13 -2.22 9.65
N VAL A 44 -26.31 -1.81 10.09
CA VAL A 44 -26.75 -0.41 10.12
C VAL A 44 -26.64 0.12 11.54
N VAL A 45 -26.04 1.29 11.69
CA VAL A 45 -26.02 2.06 12.95
C VAL A 45 -27.04 3.19 12.84
N GLU A 46 -27.96 3.30 13.79
CA GLU A 46 -28.92 4.42 13.85
C GLU A 46 -28.25 5.72 14.29
N GLY A 47 -28.47 6.78 13.50
CA GLY A 47 -28.45 8.16 13.95
C GLY A 47 -27.08 8.73 14.29
N ILE A 48 -26.35 9.21 13.27
CA ILE A 48 -25.33 10.24 13.46
C ILE A 48 -25.82 11.48 12.72
N GLU A 49 -26.58 12.31 13.43
CA GLU A 49 -27.27 13.49 12.88
C GLU A 49 -28.21 13.09 11.72
N ASP A 50 -27.83 13.39 10.48
CA ASP A 50 -28.63 13.19 9.26
C ASP A 50 -28.13 12.01 8.38
N ALA A 51 -27.19 11.21 8.89
CA ALA A 51 -26.58 10.10 8.15
C ALA A 51 -26.54 8.81 8.97
N ALA A 52 -26.39 7.68 8.27
CA ALA A 52 -26.15 6.38 8.86
C ALA A 52 -24.79 5.82 8.44
N LEU A 53 -24.05 5.32 9.43
CA LEU A 53 -22.87 4.52 9.19
C LEU A 53 -23.29 3.08 8.90
N VAL A 54 -22.87 2.58 7.74
CA VAL A 54 -23.05 1.19 7.34
C VAL A 54 -21.72 0.49 7.42
N GLU A 55 -21.68 -0.61 8.17
CA GLU A 55 -20.56 -1.54 8.19
C GLU A 55 -20.85 -2.71 7.24
N ILE A 56 -19.88 -2.99 6.39
CA ILE A 56 -19.93 -4.03 5.36
C ILE A 56 -18.81 -5.01 5.67
N LYS A 57 -19.17 -6.23 6.02
CA LYS A 57 -18.21 -7.28 6.34
C LYS A 57 -18.23 -8.33 5.26
N CYS A 58 -17.07 -8.56 4.63
CA CYS A 58 -16.88 -9.63 3.67
C CYS A 58 -16.35 -10.87 4.39
N ASP A 59 -17.25 -11.80 4.73
CA ASP A 59 -16.93 -13.08 5.39
C ASP A 59 -16.60 -14.20 4.39
N ALA A 60 -16.29 -13.82 3.14
CA ALA A 60 -15.86 -14.76 2.11
C ALA A 60 -14.62 -15.57 2.56
N PRO A 61 -14.52 -16.87 2.21
CA PRO A 61 -13.38 -17.69 2.56
C PRO A 61 -12.06 -17.03 2.14
N ALA A 62 -11.01 -17.15 2.96
CA ALA A 62 -9.68 -16.59 2.68
C ALA A 62 -8.94 -17.35 1.57
N THR A 63 -9.56 -17.46 0.39
CA THR A 63 -8.97 -18.02 -0.83
C THR A 63 -8.74 -16.90 -1.84
N LYS A 64 -7.59 -16.95 -2.49
CA LYS A 64 -7.22 -16.06 -3.61
C LYS A 64 -8.20 -16.17 -4.78
N THR A 65 -8.54 -15.05 -5.40
CA THR A 65 -9.27 -15.01 -6.68
C THR A 65 -8.27 -15.15 -7.83
N ALA A 66 -8.49 -16.13 -8.71
CA ALA A 66 -7.83 -16.16 -10.01
C ALA A 66 -8.40 -15.06 -10.91
N ILE A 67 -7.55 -14.39 -11.67
CA ILE A 67 -7.95 -13.23 -12.50
C ILE A 67 -7.47 -13.39 -13.94
N GLU A 68 -8.13 -12.71 -14.87
CA GLU A 68 -7.65 -12.54 -16.24
C GLU A 68 -7.18 -11.10 -16.46
N LEU A 69 -5.88 -10.96 -16.71
CA LEU A 69 -5.19 -9.68 -16.79
C LEU A 69 -4.70 -9.43 -18.23
N MET A 70 -5.07 -8.27 -18.79
CA MET A 70 -4.48 -7.78 -20.04
C MET A 70 -3.57 -6.60 -19.73
N VAL A 71 -2.26 -6.77 -19.91
CA VAL A 71 -1.30 -5.67 -19.79
C VAL A 71 -1.27 -4.92 -21.12
N VAL A 72 -1.43 -3.61 -21.08
CA VAL A 72 -1.37 -2.72 -22.23
C VAL A 72 -0.17 -1.81 -22.04
N LEU A 73 0.88 -2.06 -22.80
CA LEU A 73 2.19 -1.44 -22.64
C LEU A 73 2.45 -0.42 -23.75
N ASP A 74 2.62 0.83 -23.35
CA ASP A 74 3.12 1.88 -24.21
C ASP A 74 4.57 1.55 -24.63
N ILE A 75 4.83 1.56 -25.94
CA ILE A 75 6.17 1.43 -26.49
C ILE A 75 6.54 2.65 -27.33
N SER A 76 5.88 3.80 -27.13
CA SER A 76 6.14 5.05 -27.83
C SER A 76 7.57 5.54 -27.63
N GLY A 77 8.03 6.44 -28.51
CA GLY A 77 9.40 6.98 -28.45
C GLY A 77 9.76 7.64 -27.11
N SER A 78 8.81 8.24 -26.40
CA SER A 78 9.02 8.85 -25.08
C SER A 78 9.47 7.83 -24.03
N MET A 79 9.06 6.56 -24.18
CA MET A 79 9.42 5.48 -23.26
C MET A 79 10.93 5.20 -23.20
N SER A 80 11.72 5.77 -24.14
CA SER A 80 13.20 5.78 -24.10
C SER A 80 13.80 6.73 -23.05
N THR A 81 12.98 7.60 -22.45
CA THR A 81 13.38 8.58 -21.43
C THR A 81 14.05 7.89 -20.24
N GLU A 82 15.10 8.51 -19.72
CA GLU A 82 15.87 7.97 -18.60
C GLU A 82 15.02 7.99 -17.31
N CYS A 83 14.82 6.81 -16.72
CA CYS A 83 14.23 6.69 -15.40
C CYS A 83 15.30 6.97 -14.34
N LYS A 84 15.15 8.08 -13.62
CA LYS A 84 16.05 8.45 -12.52
C LYS A 84 15.60 7.72 -11.25
N VAL A 85 16.53 7.11 -10.52
CA VAL A 85 16.25 6.55 -9.19
C VAL A 85 16.79 7.51 -8.14
N GLN A 86 16.00 7.79 -7.10
CA GLN A 86 16.45 8.62 -5.99
C GLN A 86 17.14 7.75 -4.94
N ASP A 87 18.36 8.12 -4.57
CA ASP A 87 19.09 7.48 -3.47
C ASP A 87 18.54 7.89 -2.10
N ALA A 88 19.15 7.39 -1.02
CA ALA A 88 18.76 7.68 0.36
C ALA A 88 18.92 9.16 0.76
N SER A 89 19.69 9.93 -0.01
CA SER A 89 19.91 11.36 0.18
C SER A 89 19.02 12.22 -0.71
N GLY A 90 18.07 11.62 -1.44
CA GLY A 90 17.20 12.31 -2.38
C GLY A 90 17.93 12.80 -3.64
N GLN A 91 19.18 12.39 -3.87
CA GLN A 91 19.91 12.70 -5.09
C GLN A 91 19.54 11.71 -6.19
N ALA A 92 19.30 12.24 -7.39
CA ALA A 92 18.93 11.44 -8.55
C ALA A 92 20.17 10.75 -9.12
N GLN A 93 20.23 9.43 -9.03
CA GLN A 93 21.26 8.62 -9.67
C GLN A 93 20.82 8.19 -11.07
N LYS A 94 21.77 8.31 -12.01
CA LYS A 94 21.62 7.88 -13.40
C LYS A 94 22.04 6.43 -13.51
N HIS A 95 21.07 5.53 -13.67
CA HIS A 95 21.33 4.09 -13.77
C HIS A 95 21.22 3.54 -15.19
N GLY A 96 20.92 4.40 -16.18
CA GLY A 96 20.82 3.99 -17.59
C GLY A 96 19.54 3.22 -17.96
N PHE A 97 18.56 3.11 -17.06
CA PHE A 97 17.26 2.49 -17.36
C PHE A 97 16.36 3.46 -18.13
N SER A 98 15.67 2.96 -19.14
CA SER A 98 14.55 3.66 -19.77
C SER A 98 13.25 3.45 -18.98
N ILE A 99 12.24 4.28 -19.20
CA ILE A 99 10.89 4.03 -18.67
C ILE A 99 10.36 2.68 -19.18
N LEU A 100 10.63 2.34 -20.45
CA LEU A 100 10.25 1.04 -21.01
C LEU A 100 10.88 -0.12 -20.22
N ASP A 101 12.16 -0.04 -19.84
CA ASP A 101 12.82 -1.09 -19.05
C ASP A 101 12.10 -1.33 -17.72
N VAL A 102 11.68 -0.24 -17.09
CA VAL A 102 10.92 -0.26 -15.83
C VAL A 102 9.53 -0.88 -16.04
N CYS A 103 8.81 -0.51 -17.09
CA CYS A 103 7.52 -1.09 -17.42
C CYS A 103 7.63 -2.58 -17.77
N LYS A 104 8.63 -2.99 -18.55
CA LYS A 104 8.92 -4.41 -18.82
C LYS A 104 9.17 -5.17 -17.51
N HIS A 105 9.90 -4.58 -16.58
CA HIS A 105 10.13 -5.21 -15.26
C HIS A 105 8.83 -5.28 -14.43
N ALA A 106 7.98 -4.24 -14.47
CA ALA A 106 6.66 -4.25 -13.86
C ALA A 106 5.75 -5.36 -14.42
N THR A 107 5.79 -5.60 -15.72
CA THR A 107 5.04 -6.70 -16.35
C THR A 107 5.55 -8.06 -15.88
N ARG A 108 6.87 -8.23 -15.72
CA ARG A 108 7.45 -9.46 -15.13
C ARG A 108 7.05 -9.62 -13.65
N ALA A 109 7.02 -8.53 -12.90
CA ALA A 109 6.53 -8.49 -11.52
C ALA A 109 5.11 -9.02 -11.43
N LEU A 110 4.19 -8.47 -12.23
CA LEU A 110 2.81 -8.95 -12.27
C LEU A 110 2.75 -10.44 -12.58
N ALA A 111 3.42 -10.91 -13.64
CA ALA A 111 3.42 -12.33 -14.01
C ALA A 111 3.92 -13.24 -12.87
N ALA A 112 4.97 -12.84 -12.16
CA ALA A 112 5.51 -13.63 -11.04
C ALA A 112 4.58 -13.69 -9.82
N THR A 113 3.70 -12.69 -9.65
CA THR A 113 2.74 -12.65 -8.53
C THR A 113 1.44 -13.41 -8.82
N LEU A 114 1.19 -13.75 -10.08
CA LEU A 114 0.03 -14.53 -10.51
C LEU A 114 0.33 -16.03 -10.43
N ASP A 115 -0.72 -16.84 -10.36
CA ASP A 115 -0.66 -18.30 -10.36
C ASP A 115 -1.21 -18.89 -11.66
N ALA A 116 -1.01 -20.19 -11.86
CA ALA A 116 -1.46 -20.91 -13.06
C ALA A 116 -3.00 -20.92 -13.25
N ASP A 117 -3.76 -20.62 -12.21
CA ASP A 117 -5.22 -20.46 -12.28
C ASP A 117 -5.61 -19.11 -12.93
N SER A 118 -4.72 -18.12 -12.86
CA SER A 118 -4.86 -16.80 -13.47
C SER A 118 -4.39 -16.82 -14.93
N ARG A 119 -4.84 -15.83 -15.71
CA ARG A 119 -4.50 -15.67 -17.13
C ARG A 119 -3.89 -14.30 -17.38
N LEU A 120 -2.92 -14.24 -18.30
CA LEU A 120 -2.19 -13.01 -18.62
C LEU A 120 -2.05 -12.86 -20.13
N GLY A 121 -2.34 -11.67 -20.66
CA GLY A 121 -2.03 -11.27 -22.03
C GLY A 121 -1.21 -9.98 -22.08
N LEU A 122 -0.59 -9.72 -23.21
CA LEU A 122 0.18 -8.50 -23.46
C LEU A 122 -0.19 -7.88 -24.81
N ILE A 123 -0.60 -6.62 -24.75
CA ILE A 123 -0.78 -5.73 -25.89
C ILE A 123 0.26 -4.63 -25.79
N THR A 124 0.85 -4.26 -26.91
CA THR A 124 1.70 -3.07 -27.01
C THR A 124 1.05 -2.04 -27.91
N PHE A 125 1.33 -0.76 -27.67
CA PHE A 125 0.86 0.29 -28.56
C PHE A 125 1.91 1.36 -28.82
N ASP A 126 1.90 1.85 -30.06
CA ASP A 126 2.63 3.03 -30.53
C ASP A 126 1.67 3.88 -31.39
N ASN A 127 1.93 4.03 -32.68
CA ASN A 127 0.95 4.48 -33.68
C ASN A 127 -0.24 3.50 -33.80
N ILE A 128 0.03 2.21 -33.62
CA ILE A 128 -0.93 1.11 -33.75
C ILE A 128 -0.90 0.24 -32.49
N ALA A 129 -2.00 -0.48 -32.23
CA ALA A 129 -2.09 -1.43 -31.14
C ALA A 129 -1.92 -2.87 -31.65
N GLU A 130 -1.02 -3.64 -31.02
CA GLU A 130 -0.65 -4.99 -31.42
C GLU A 130 -0.85 -5.97 -30.24
N LEU A 131 -1.47 -7.11 -30.50
CA LEU A 131 -1.55 -8.20 -29.53
C LEU A 131 -0.28 -9.03 -29.70
N VAL A 132 0.69 -8.82 -28.81
CA VAL A 132 2.00 -9.46 -28.89
C VAL A 132 2.06 -10.78 -28.13
N LEU A 133 1.20 -10.95 -27.13
CA LEU A 133 1.01 -12.21 -26.42
C LEU A 133 -0.49 -12.42 -26.12
N PRO A 134 -1.14 -13.44 -26.71
CA PRO A 134 -2.51 -13.80 -26.38
C PRO A 134 -2.68 -14.16 -24.89
N SER A 135 -3.88 -13.91 -24.34
CA SER A 135 -4.20 -14.31 -22.97
C SER A 135 -4.21 -15.84 -22.82
N ALA A 136 -3.38 -16.36 -21.90
CA ALA A 136 -3.32 -17.76 -21.52
C ALA A 136 -2.98 -17.92 -20.03
N SER A 137 -3.08 -19.15 -19.50
CA SER A 137 -2.74 -19.45 -18.11
C SER A 137 -1.29 -19.09 -17.78
N VAL A 138 -1.05 -18.57 -16.57
CA VAL A 138 0.30 -18.16 -16.13
C VAL A 138 1.09 -19.39 -15.67
N ASP A 139 1.47 -20.23 -16.63
CA ASP A 139 2.38 -21.36 -16.42
C ASP A 139 3.82 -21.01 -16.83
N GLU A 140 4.75 -21.93 -16.60
CA GLU A 140 6.17 -21.71 -16.89
C GLU A 140 6.43 -21.39 -18.37
N ASP A 141 5.66 -21.98 -19.29
CA ASP A 141 5.88 -21.81 -20.73
C ASP A 141 5.33 -20.47 -21.20
N HIS A 142 4.16 -20.06 -20.70
CA HIS A 142 3.59 -18.75 -20.98
C HIS A 142 4.45 -17.62 -20.40
N VAL A 143 5.00 -17.79 -19.19
CA VAL A 143 5.94 -16.83 -18.59
C VAL A 143 7.24 -16.73 -19.39
N LYS A 144 7.76 -17.85 -19.92
CA LYS A 144 8.92 -17.83 -20.84
C LYS A 144 8.60 -17.04 -22.12
N GLN A 145 7.44 -17.28 -22.74
CA GLN A 145 7.01 -16.54 -23.93
C GLN A 145 6.90 -15.04 -23.65
N LEU A 146 6.30 -14.67 -22.51
CA LEU A 146 6.24 -13.28 -22.06
C LEU A 146 7.64 -12.67 -21.93
N HIS A 147 8.59 -13.36 -21.31
CA HIS A 147 9.96 -12.86 -21.18
C HIS A 147 10.63 -12.64 -22.54
N THR A 148 10.46 -13.55 -23.49
CA THR A 148 10.98 -13.39 -24.86
C THR A 148 10.39 -12.16 -25.53
N VAL A 149 9.05 -12.02 -25.51
CA VAL A 149 8.38 -10.85 -26.10
C VAL A 149 8.87 -9.56 -25.46
N LEU A 150 8.96 -9.49 -24.12
CA LEU A 150 9.43 -8.31 -23.41
C LEU A 150 10.90 -7.97 -23.69
N ASP A 151 11.77 -8.96 -23.89
CA ASP A 151 13.17 -8.74 -24.23
C ASP A 151 13.31 -8.04 -25.61
N ASP A 152 12.44 -8.38 -26.57
CA ASP A 152 12.48 -7.86 -27.95
C ASP A 152 11.84 -6.46 -28.15
N LEU A 153 11.04 -5.98 -27.18
CA LEU A 153 10.39 -4.67 -27.31
C LEU A 153 11.39 -3.50 -27.34
N ALA A 154 11.15 -2.51 -28.18
CA ALA A 154 11.93 -1.28 -28.25
C ALA A 154 11.03 -0.05 -28.43
N PRO A 155 11.45 1.14 -27.94
CA PRO A 155 10.67 2.37 -28.13
C PRO A 155 10.56 2.75 -29.62
N ARG A 156 9.35 3.01 -30.10
CA ARG A 156 9.06 3.42 -31.48
C ARG A 156 7.73 4.16 -31.59
N GLY A 157 7.57 5.02 -32.60
CA GLY A 157 6.30 5.67 -32.95
C GLY A 157 5.76 6.67 -31.91
N CYS A 158 4.49 7.04 -32.08
CA CYS A 158 3.71 7.96 -31.24
C CYS A 158 2.89 7.19 -30.18
N THR A 159 2.00 7.89 -29.45
CA THR A 159 1.19 7.32 -28.36
C THR A 159 -0.30 7.25 -28.73
N ASN A 160 -0.74 6.10 -29.28
CA ASN A 160 -2.16 5.77 -29.55
C ASN A 160 -2.79 5.00 -28.38
N LEU A 161 -2.96 5.71 -27.26
CA LEU A 161 -3.47 5.17 -26.00
C LEU A 161 -4.85 4.52 -26.17
N TRP A 162 -5.76 5.20 -26.89
CA TRP A 162 -7.11 4.68 -27.11
C TRP A 162 -7.10 3.38 -27.89
N GLY A 163 -6.31 3.28 -28.98
CA GLY A 163 -6.22 2.05 -29.76
C GLY A 163 -5.72 0.86 -28.94
N GLY A 164 -4.75 1.10 -28.03
CA GLY A 164 -4.27 0.09 -27.09
C GLY A 164 -5.37 -0.41 -26.14
N LEU A 165 -6.11 0.53 -25.54
CA LEU A 165 -7.21 0.22 -24.63
C LEU A 165 -8.38 -0.48 -25.33
N GLU A 166 -8.84 0.05 -26.47
CA GLU A 166 -9.92 -0.53 -27.27
C GLU A 166 -9.60 -1.98 -27.68
N LYS A 167 -8.37 -2.24 -28.12
CA LYS A 167 -7.93 -3.60 -28.45
C LYS A 167 -7.96 -4.52 -27.22
N ALA A 168 -7.52 -4.04 -26.06
CA ALA A 168 -7.52 -4.82 -24.82
C ALA A 168 -8.93 -5.17 -24.37
N LEU A 169 -9.86 -4.20 -24.40
CA LEU A 169 -11.27 -4.43 -24.11
C LEU A 169 -11.87 -5.44 -25.10
N GLY A 170 -11.56 -5.32 -26.39
CA GLY A 170 -11.98 -6.27 -27.41
C GLY A 170 -11.46 -7.70 -27.17
N GLU A 171 -10.18 -7.88 -26.84
CA GLU A 171 -9.62 -9.21 -26.57
C GLU A 171 -10.19 -9.86 -25.31
N LEU A 172 -10.38 -9.08 -24.25
CA LEU A 172 -11.03 -9.55 -23.01
C LEU A 172 -12.54 -9.79 -23.17
N ASN A 173 -13.16 -9.16 -24.17
CA ASN A 173 -14.57 -9.37 -24.51
C ASN A 173 -14.79 -10.64 -25.35
N LYS A 174 -13.85 -10.99 -26.25
CA LYS A 174 -13.95 -12.20 -27.09
C LYS A 174 -14.02 -13.50 -26.29
N GLN A 175 -13.45 -13.53 -25.10
CA GLN A 175 -13.35 -14.72 -24.27
C GLN A 175 -14.40 -14.63 -23.17
N GLY A 176 -15.40 -15.53 -23.19
CA GLY A 176 -16.43 -15.68 -22.15
C GLY A 176 -15.88 -16.26 -20.84
N SER A 177 -14.73 -15.74 -20.40
CA SER A 177 -14.04 -16.11 -19.18
C SER A 177 -14.91 -15.79 -17.97
N SER A 178 -15.04 -16.75 -17.06
CA SER A 178 -15.72 -16.56 -15.79
C SER A 178 -14.84 -15.85 -14.75
N LEU A 179 -13.58 -15.55 -15.08
CA LEU A 179 -12.65 -14.86 -14.19
C LEU A 179 -12.94 -13.36 -14.18
N PRO A 180 -12.70 -12.65 -13.07
CA PRO A 180 -12.63 -11.19 -13.07
C PRO A 180 -11.58 -10.71 -14.08
N ARG A 181 -11.96 -9.73 -14.90
CA ARG A 181 -11.16 -9.21 -16.01
C ARG A 181 -10.64 -7.81 -15.69
N ALA A 182 -9.33 -7.62 -15.84
CA ALA A 182 -8.68 -6.34 -15.57
C ALA A 182 -7.71 -5.97 -16.70
N VAL A 183 -7.67 -4.68 -17.03
CA VAL A 183 -6.67 -4.06 -17.90
C VAL A 183 -5.69 -3.30 -17.03
N VAL A 184 -4.40 -3.47 -17.29
CA VAL A 184 -3.32 -2.69 -16.68
C VAL A 184 -2.62 -1.90 -17.77
N LEU A 185 -2.92 -0.60 -17.84
CA LEU A 185 -2.39 0.33 -18.83
C LEU A 185 -1.13 1.02 -18.28
N LEU A 186 0.01 0.83 -18.96
CA LEU A 186 1.30 1.40 -18.60
C LEU A 186 1.71 2.43 -19.65
N THR A 187 1.83 3.71 -19.29
CA THR A 187 2.18 4.79 -20.23
C THR A 187 2.95 5.91 -19.55
N ASP A 188 3.79 6.63 -20.31
CA ASP A 188 4.54 7.80 -19.85
C ASP A 188 4.05 9.13 -20.45
N GLY A 189 3.01 9.09 -21.28
CA GLY A 189 2.77 10.13 -22.27
C GLY A 189 1.38 10.76 -22.32
N LEU A 190 1.29 11.77 -23.18
CA LEU A 190 0.07 12.44 -23.64
C LEU A 190 -0.41 11.75 -24.93
N PRO A 191 -1.68 11.30 -25.02
CA PRO A 191 -2.20 10.70 -26.24
C PRO A 191 -2.02 11.63 -27.46
N ASN A 192 -1.32 11.15 -28.49
CA ASN A 192 -1.14 11.89 -29.75
C ASN A 192 -2.29 11.62 -30.74
N THR A 193 -2.98 10.49 -30.58
CA THR A 193 -4.15 10.13 -31.37
C THR A 193 -5.31 9.94 -30.42
N ARG A 194 -6.37 10.72 -30.61
CA ARG A 194 -7.54 10.75 -29.73
C ARG A 194 -8.80 10.38 -30.49
N PRO A 195 -9.73 9.63 -29.87
CA PRO A 195 -11.05 9.38 -30.45
C PRO A 195 -11.87 10.68 -30.44
N GLU A 196 -12.86 10.75 -31.33
CA GLU A 196 -13.83 11.85 -31.36
C GLU A 196 -14.57 11.92 -30.01
N GLY A 197 -14.54 13.07 -29.34
CA GLY A 197 -15.12 13.27 -28.01
C GLY A 197 -14.21 12.92 -26.82
N GLY A 198 -13.00 12.40 -27.07
CA GLY A 198 -12.01 12.08 -26.03
C GLY A 198 -12.13 10.66 -25.46
N GLU A 199 -11.05 10.19 -24.85
CA GLU A 199 -10.87 8.78 -24.45
C GLU A 199 -11.89 8.33 -23.40
N VAL A 200 -12.21 9.21 -22.43
CA VAL A 200 -13.15 8.90 -21.35
C VAL A 200 -14.58 8.75 -21.88
N GLU A 201 -15.00 9.62 -22.81
CA GLU A 201 -16.33 9.53 -23.41
C GLU A 201 -16.45 8.32 -24.35
N ALA A 202 -15.38 8.02 -25.10
CA ALA A 202 -15.31 6.82 -25.92
C ALA A 202 -15.45 5.54 -25.07
N LEU A 203 -14.75 5.47 -23.93
CA LEU A 203 -14.88 4.36 -22.97
C LEU A 203 -16.31 4.27 -22.42
N ARG A 204 -16.89 5.39 -21.98
CA ARG A 204 -18.25 5.46 -21.47
C ARG A 204 -19.27 4.97 -22.51
N LYS A 205 -19.11 5.37 -23.77
CA LYS A 205 -19.95 4.91 -24.88
C LYS A 205 -19.82 3.41 -25.09
N MET A 206 -18.59 2.88 -25.09
CA MET A 206 -18.35 1.44 -25.26
C MET A 206 -18.97 0.62 -24.13
N LYS A 207 -18.77 1.03 -22.86
CA LYS A 207 -19.37 0.36 -21.69
C LYS A 207 -20.90 0.39 -21.70
N ARG A 208 -21.52 1.43 -22.27
CA ARG A 208 -22.99 1.52 -22.43
C ARG A 208 -23.53 0.59 -23.50
N LEU A 209 -22.77 0.38 -24.58
CA LEU A 209 -23.21 -0.42 -25.74
C LEU A 209 -22.88 -1.91 -25.56
N GLU A 210 -21.79 -2.23 -24.87
CA GLU A 210 -21.28 -3.59 -24.71
C GLU A 210 -21.33 -4.03 -23.24
N LYS A 211 -22.31 -4.86 -22.90
CA LYS A 211 -22.55 -5.34 -21.53
C LYS A 211 -21.32 -6.05 -20.93
N ASP A 212 -20.58 -6.81 -21.72
CA ASP A 212 -19.43 -7.58 -21.24
C ASP A 212 -18.17 -6.71 -21.05
N VAL A 213 -18.03 -5.60 -21.79
CA VAL A 213 -17.00 -4.58 -21.55
C VAL A 213 -17.26 -3.84 -20.25
N SER A 214 -18.54 -3.72 -19.88
CA SER A 214 -18.92 -3.05 -18.64
C SER A 214 -18.34 -3.72 -17.39
N ASP A 215 -17.90 -4.98 -17.45
CA ASP A 215 -17.31 -5.75 -16.32
C ASP A 215 -15.79 -5.63 -16.20
N ILE A 216 -15.11 -5.04 -17.19
CA ILE A 216 -13.64 -5.00 -17.22
C ILE A 216 -13.14 -3.80 -16.40
N THR A 217 -12.31 -4.02 -15.38
CA THR A 217 -11.64 -2.91 -14.66
C THR A 217 -10.46 -2.39 -15.48
N VAL A 218 -10.20 -1.08 -15.44
CA VAL A 218 -9.02 -0.48 -16.11
C VAL A 218 -8.21 0.27 -15.07
N HIS A 219 -7.00 -0.20 -14.82
CA HIS A 219 -6.02 0.42 -13.92
C HIS A 219 -4.97 1.13 -14.77
N THR A 220 -4.73 2.41 -14.51
CA THR A 220 -3.81 3.25 -15.29
C THR A 220 -2.58 3.60 -14.45
N PHE A 221 -1.40 3.35 -15.00
CA PHE A 221 -0.11 3.62 -14.38
C PHE A 221 0.65 4.63 -15.22
N GLY A 222 0.79 5.83 -14.69
CA GLY A 222 1.51 6.90 -15.34
C GLY A 222 2.96 6.96 -14.87
N PHE A 223 3.91 6.78 -15.79
CA PHE A 223 5.33 6.83 -15.53
C PHE A 223 5.94 8.19 -15.87
N GLY A 224 6.91 8.64 -15.08
CA GLY A 224 7.65 9.87 -15.37
C GLY A 224 6.89 11.14 -14.97
N TYR A 225 7.05 12.24 -15.71
CA TYR A 225 6.57 13.57 -15.30
C TYR A 225 5.82 14.31 -16.42
N SER A 226 5.33 13.60 -17.42
CA SER A 226 4.67 14.16 -18.62
C SER A 226 3.40 13.40 -18.97
N LEU A 227 2.51 13.31 -17.99
CA LEU A 227 1.26 12.54 -18.06
C LEU A 227 0.05 13.41 -18.37
N ASP A 228 -0.91 12.86 -19.11
CA ASP A 228 -2.29 13.33 -19.17
C ASP A 228 -3.08 12.73 -18.00
N ASP A 229 -2.88 13.29 -16.80
CA ASP A 229 -3.45 12.75 -15.58
C ASP A 229 -4.98 12.81 -15.52
N GLU A 230 -5.59 13.76 -16.23
CA GLU A 230 -7.04 13.86 -16.35
C GLU A 230 -7.62 12.69 -17.16
N VAL A 231 -6.98 12.36 -18.29
CA VAL A 231 -7.38 11.19 -19.09
C VAL A 231 -7.14 9.89 -18.33
N LEU A 232 -5.96 9.71 -17.73
CA LEU A 232 -5.62 8.46 -17.04
C LEU A 232 -6.51 8.21 -15.82
N ASP A 233 -6.76 9.22 -15.00
CA ASP A 233 -7.66 9.13 -13.86
C ASP A 233 -9.13 9.03 -14.30
N GLY A 234 -9.51 9.72 -15.38
CA GLY A 234 -10.84 9.63 -15.96
C GLY A 234 -11.17 8.23 -16.47
N LEU A 235 -10.24 7.60 -17.21
CA LEU A 235 -10.37 6.22 -17.70
C LEU A 235 -10.46 5.22 -16.54
N ALA A 236 -9.58 5.35 -15.56
CA ALA A 236 -9.60 4.49 -14.38
C ALA A 236 -10.91 4.65 -13.58
N SER A 237 -11.32 5.89 -13.33
CA SER A 237 -12.55 6.19 -12.58
C SER A 237 -13.79 5.66 -13.31
N GLU A 238 -13.90 5.87 -14.62
CA GLU A 238 -15.01 5.37 -15.44
C GLU A 238 -15.03 3.84 -15.51
N ALA A 239 -13.87 3.18 -15.46
CA ALA A 239 -13.75 1.73 -15.48
C ALA A 239 -13.74 1.07 -14.10
N GLY A 240 -13.92 1.80 -13.00
CA GLY A 240 -13.83 1.26 -11.65
C GLY A 240 -12.44 0.71 -11.30
N GLY A 241 -11.37 1.25 -11.87
CA GLY A 241 -9.99 0.96 -11.50
C GLY A 241 -9.32 2.12 -10.76
N ILE A 242 -7.99 2.12 -10.73
CA ILE A 242 -7.18 3.13 -10.01
C ILE A 242 -6.25 3.82 -11.00
N PHE A 243 -6.02 5.10 -10.77
CA PHE A 243 -4.85 5.78 -11.33
C PHE A 243 -3.73 5.78 -10.30
N ALA A 244 -2.55 5.30 -10.71
CA ALA A 244 -1.36 5.28 -9.88
C ALA A 244 -0.22 6.03 -10.58
N PHE A 245 0.31 7.03 -9.88
CA PHE A 245 1.47 7.78 -10.33
C PHE A 245 2.77 7.07 -9.94
N VAL A 246 3.66 6.84 -10.91
CA VAL A 246 4.95 6.16 -10.73
C VAL A 246 6.09 7.10 -11.13
N PRO A 247 6.67 7.87 -10.17
CA PRO A 247 7.66 8.89 -10.46
C PRO A 247 9.03 8.30 -10.81
N ASP A 248 9.35 7.12 -10.29
CA ASP A 248 10.63 6.46 -10.46
C ASP A 248 10.52 4.95 -10.29
N ALA A 249 11.59 4.26 -10.71
CA ALA A 249 11.67 2.81 -10.65
C ALA A 249 11.43 2.27 -9.22
N GLY A 250 11.86 2.97 -8.17
CA GLY A 250 11.71 2.49 -6.79
C GLY A 250 10.27 2.28 -6.33
N MET A 251 9.26 2.84 -7.02
CA MET A 251 7.85 2.62 -6.69
C MET A 251 7.22 1.42 -7.40
N VAL A 252 7.84 0.91 -8.47
CA VAL A 252 7.23 -0.16 -9.30
C VAL A 252 7.01 -1.43 -8.51
N GLY A 253 8.00 -1.90 -7.75
CA GLY A 253 7.86 -3.14 -6.99
C GLY A 253 6.62 -3.10 -6.12
N THR A 254 6.47 -2.04 -5.34
CA THR A 254 5.35 -1.93 -4.40
C THR A 254 4.01 -1.67 -5.09
N THR A 255 3.99 -0.82 -6.10
CA THR A 255 2.74 -0.45 -6.77
C THR A 255 2.10 -1.66 -7.47
N PHE A 256 2.91 -2.51 -8.10
CA PHE A 256 2.42 -3.69 -8.81
C PHE A 256 2.16 -4.89 -7.90
N THR A 257 2.95 -5.10 -6.83
CA THR A 257 2.63 -6.13 -5.83
C THR A 257 1.36 -5.77 -5.05
N ASN A 258 1.17 -4.49 -4.70
CA ASN A 258 -0.07 -3.99 -4.11
C ASN A 258 -1.27 -4.16 -5.03
N LEU A 259 -1.12 -3.85 -6.33
CA LEU A 259 -2.19 -4.08 -7.31
C LEU A 259 -2.56 -5.56 -7.39
N SER A 260 -1.57 -6.44 -7.54
CA SER A 260 -1.79 -7.89 -7.64
C SER A 260 -2.49 -8.44 -6.39
N ALA A 261 -2.00 -8.06 -5.20
CA ALA A 261 -2.63 -8.43 -3.93
C ALA A 261 -4.07 -7.92 -3.84
N SER A 262 -4.32 -6.67 -4.27
CA SER A 262 -5.67 -6.09 -4.30
C SER A 262 -6.61 -6.87 -5.19
N LEU A 263 -6.22 -7.13 -6.45
CA LEU A 263 -7.04 -7.83 -7.43
C LEU A 263 -7.38 -9.25 -6.98
N ARG A 264 -6.40 -9.97 -6.40
CA ARG A 264 -6.57 -11.35 -5.94
C ARG A 264 -7.33 -11.44 -4.62
N ALA A 265 -7.36 -10.36 -3.82
CA ALA A 265 -8.15 -10.28 -2.60
C ALA A 265 -9.60 -9.81 -2.84
N SER A 266 -9.93 -9.29 -4.03
CA SER A 266 -11.28 -8.81 -4.35
C SER A 266 -12.31 -9.95 -4.35
N ALA A 267 -13.36 -9.76 -3.55
CA ALA A 267 -14.55 -10.60 -3.47
C ALA A 267 -15.64 -10.10 -4.43
N ALA A 268 -15.83 -8.78 -4.47
CA ALA A 268 -16.69 -8.11 -5.43
C ALA A 268 -15.99 -6.86 -5.96
N SER A 269 -16.02 -6.67 -7.27
CA SER A 269 -15.45 -5.49 -7.93
C SER A 269 -16.51 -4.40 -8.05
N ASP A 270 -16.10 -3.17 -7.79
CA ASP A 270 -16.93 -1.97 -7.95
C ASP A 270 -18.32 -2.07 -7.30
N ALA A 271 -18.34 -2.42 -6.00
CA ALA A 271 -19.57 -2.56 -5.27
C ALA A 271 -20.28 -1.22 -5.09
N LEU A 272 -21.60 -1.25 -5.19
CA LEU A 272 -22.49 -0.11 -5.00
C LEU A 272 -23.38 -0.38 -3.80
N LEU A 273 -23.52 0.62 -2.93
CA LEU A 273 -24.48 0.59 -1.83
C LEU A 273 -25.50 1.70 -2.06
N ASN A 274 -26.72 1.34 -2.48
CA ASN A 274 -27.76 2.31 -2.88
C ASN A 274 -27.22 3.37 -3.85
N ASP A 275 -26.53 2.92 -4.91
CA ASP A 275 -25.89 3.77 -5.91
C ASP A 275 -24.64 4.55 -5.45
N LEU A 276 -24.27 4.48 -4.15
CA LEU A 276 -23.00 5.01 -3.68
C LEU A 276 -21.85 4.06 -4.09
N PRO A 277 -20.87 4.52 -4.90
CA PRO A 277 -19.70 3.71 -5.23
C PRO A 277 -18.84 3.49 -3.99
N LEU A 278 -18.68 2.22 -3.62
CA LEU A 278 -17.77 1.80 -2.57
C LEU A 278 -16.40 1.41 -3.14
N GLY A 279 -16.34 1.09 -4.43
CA GLY A 279 -15.18 0.43 -5.02
C GLY A 279 -15.11 -1.05 -4.66
N ASP A 280 -13.92 -1.63 -4.70
CA ASP A 280 -13.78 -3.08 -4.52
C ASP A 280 -14.01 -3.47 -3.05
N LEU A 281 -14.66 -4.62 -2.84
CA LEU A 281 -14.80 -5.26 -1.54
C LEU A 281 -13.85 -6.45 -1.47
N ARG A 282 -12.95 -6.46 -0.50
CA ARG A 282 -11.95 -7.54 -0.34
C ARG A 282 -12.33 -8.54 0.73
N ARG A 283 -11.84 -9.77 0.58
CA ARG A 283 -12.03 -10.85 1.54
C ARG A 283 -11.35 -10.55 2.87
N GLY A 284 -12.06 -10.78 3.97
CA GLY A 284 -11.57 -10.49 5.32
C GLY A 284 -11.42 -8.99 5.61
N GLU A 285 -11.99 -8.12 4.78
CA GLU A 285 -12.05 -6.68 5.01
C GLU A 285 -13.40 -6.31 5.66
N THR A 286 -13.33 -5.37 6.61
CA THR A 286 -14.49 -4.62 7.09
C THR A 286 -14.43 -3.22 6.52
N LYS A 287 -15.42 -2.86 5.71
CA LYS A 287 -15.55 -1.56 5.08
C LYS A 287 -16.66 -0.75 5.74
N HIS A 288 -16.48 0.56 5.80
CA HIS A 288 -17.44 1.50 6.36
C HIS A 288 -17.89 2.47 5.27
N ALA A 289 -19.16 2.87 5.30
CA ALA A 289 -19.72 3.85 4.38
C ALA A 289 -20.75 4.73 5.09
N LEU A 290 -20.80 6.01 4.72
CA LEU A 290 -21.83 6.94 5.19
C LEU A 290 -22.91 7.11 4.13
N LEU A 291 -24.16 6.99 4.54
CA LEU A 291 -25.32 7.18 3.67
C LEU A 291 -26.29 8.19 4.26
N ALA A 292 -26.81 9.07 3.39
CA ALA A 292 -28.01 9.82 3.68
C ALA A 292 -29.23 8.89 3.55
N ASN A 293 -30.08 8.82 4.58
CA ASN A 293 -31.38 8.13 4.58
C ASN A 293 -31.36 6.61 4.22
N PRO A 294 -30.97 5.73 5.15
CA PRO A 294 -30.87 4.28 4.89
C PRO A 294 -32.23 3.55 4.98
N GLU A 295 -33.21 3.86 4.12
CA GLU A 295 -34.52 3.18 4.19
C GLU A 295 -34.47 1.72 3.69
N LYS A 296 -33.60 1.44 2.71
CA LYS A 296 -33.38 0.10 2.14
C LYS A 296 -31.96 0.00 1.63
N LEU A 297 -31.12 -0.80 2.30
CA LEU A 297 -29.75 -1.02 1.87
C LEU A 297 -29.69 -2.17 0.88
N LEU A 298 -29.25 -1.86 -0.32
CA LEU A 298 -28.97 -2.79 -1.38
C LEU A 298 -27.49 -2.67 -1.73
N LEU A 299 -26.74 -3.73 -1.44
CA LEU A 299 -25.38 -3.89 -1.89
C LEU A 299 -25.42 -4.68 -3.21
N THR A 300 -24.96 -4.06 -4.28
CA THR A 300 -24.79 -4.71 -5.58
C THR A 300 -23.33 -4.73 -5.99
N ASP A 301 -22.97 -5.68 -6.84
CA ASP A 301 -21.73 -5.58 -7.61
C ASP A 301 -21.92 -4.74 -8.87
N ARG A 302 -20.85 -4.65 -9.65
CA ARG A 302 -20.80 -3.99 -10.95
C ARG A 302 -21.80 -4.53 -11.98
N GLN A 303 -22.15 -5.81 -11.90
CA GLN A 303 -23.11 -6.46 -12.79
C GLN A 303 -24.57 -6.18 -12.38
N GLY A 304 -24.77 -5.42 -11.29
CA GLY A 304 -26.07 -5.20 -10.69
C GLY A 304 -26.61 -6.44 -9.97
N GLN A 305 -25.77 -7.45 -9.71
CA GLN A 305 -26.15 -8.60 -8.91
C GLN A 305 -26.25 -8.17 -7.45
N ASN A 306 -27.31 -8.64 -6.79
CA ASN A 306 -27.51 -8.35 -5.38
C ASN A 306 -26.56 -9.22 -4.52
N LEU A 307 -25.57 -8.58 -3.91
CA LEU A 307 -24.60 -9.21 -3.03
C LEU A 307 -25.15 -9.36 -1.61
N ALA A 308 -25.85 -8.34 -1.12
CA ALA A 308 -26.53 -8.37 0.16
C ALA A 308 -27.66 -7.35 0.21
N ARG A 309 -28.71 -7.71 0.96
CA ARG A 309 -29.83 -6.81 1.24
C ARG A 309 -30.11 -6.86 2.73
N ALA A 310 -29.98 -5.72 3.39
CA ALA A 310 -30.41 -5.58 4.78
C ALA A 310 -31.79 -4.90 4.82
N THR A 311 -32.66 -5.43 5.66
CA THR A 311 -33.92 -4.79 6.04
C THR A 311 -33.87 -4.47 7.53
N GLY A 312 -33.50 -3.21 7.82
CA GLY A 312 -33.94 -2.48 9.00
C GLY A 312 -33.82 -3.17 10.36
N VAL A 313 -32.60 -3.50 10.80
CA VAL A 313 -32.34 -3.51 12.24
C VAL A 313 -31.42 -2.35 12.54
N VAL A 314 -31.97 -1.45 13.33
CA VAL A 314 -31.48 -0.12 13.60
C VAL A 314 -31.08 -0.14 15.09
N HIS A 315 -29.84 0.20 15.40
CA HIS A 315 -29.27 0.13 16.75
C HIS A 315 -28.65 1.46 17.15
N VAL A 316 -28.77 1.84 18.41
CA VAL A 316 -28.20 3.08 18.97
C VAL A 316 -26.69 3.18 18.70
N ALA A 317 -26.24 4.28 18.09
CA ALA A 317 -24.83 4.51 17.80
C ALA A 317 -23.95 4.52 19.06
N THR A 318 -22.92 3.68 19.05
CA THR A 318 -21.88 3.63 20.08
C THR A 318 -20.85 4.75 19.85
N VAL A 319 -19.99 4.99 20.85
CA VAL A 319 -18.84 5.91 20.69
C VAL A 319 -17.91 5.43 19.57
N ALA A 320 -17.73 4.12 19.42
CA ALA A 320 -16.90 3.55 18.36
C ALA A 320 -17.46 3.86 16.96
N ASP A 321 -18.78 3.74 16.79
CA ASP A 321 -19.44 4.05 15.53
C ASP A 321 -19.28 5.53 15.16
N ARG A 322 -19.44 6.44 16.13
CA ARG A 322 -19.23 7.87 15.90
C ARG A 322 -17.80 8.20 15.48
N ARG A 323 -16.80 7.51 16.04
CA ARG A 323 -15.39 7.65 15.63
C ARG A 323 -15.16 7.16 14.20
N PHE A 324 -15.74 6.01 13.81
CA PHE A 324 -15.66 5.52 12.44
C PHE A 324 -16.35 6.44 11.43
N ALA A 325 -17.51 6.99 11.79
CA ALA A 325 -18.19 7.98 10.96
C ALA A 325 -17.36 9.26 10.80
N ALA A 326 -16.71 9.73 11.87
CA ALA A 326 -15.81 10.88 11.79
C ALA A 326 -14.63 10.60 10.84
N ALA A 327 -14.03 9.40 10.93
CA ALA A 327 -12.97 8.98 10.00
C ALA A 327 -13.46 8.87 8.54
N GLU A 328 -14.70 8.43 8.32
CA GLU A 328 -15.28 8.31 6.99
C GLU A 328 -15.64 9.68 6.38
N ARG A 329 -16.15 10.63 7.19
CA ARG A 329 -16.31 12.04 6.79
C ARG A 329 -14.97 12.65 6.40
N PHE A 330 -13.95 12.45 7.23
CA PHE A 330 -12.60 12.93 6.94
C PHE A 330 -12.06 12.34 5.63
N ARG A 331 -12.28 11.04 5.35
CA ARG A 331 -11.89 10.42 4.07
C ARG A 331 -12.56 11.12 2.87
N MET A 332 -13.86 11.41 2.96
CA MET A 332 -14.59 12.10 1.90
C MET A 332 -14.05 13.52 1.68
N GLN A 333 -13.84 14.28 2.76
CA GLN A 333 -13.22 15.62 2.70
C GLN A 333 -11.80 15.58 2.13
N LEU A 334 -11.02 14.54 2.44
CA LEU A 334 -9.67 14.34 1.89
C LEU A 334 -9.71 14.11 0.38
N ILE A 335 -10.63 13.29 -0.12
CA ILE A 335 -10.84 13.08 -1.56
C ILE A 335 -11.17 14.41 -2.24
N ASP A 336 -12.06 15.20 -1.65
CA ASP A 336 -12.46 16.50 -2.19
C ASP A 336 -11.33 17.53 -2.13
N ALA A 337 -10.54 17.56 -1.05
CA ALA A 337 -9.38 18.44 -0.90
C ALA A 337 -8.28 18.14 -1.92
N LEU A 338 -8.07 16.86 -2.23
CA LEU A 338 -7.12 16.40 -3.25
C LEU A 338 -7.67 16.51 -4.67
N ARG A 339 -8.96 16.82 -4.83
CA ARG A 339 -9.59 16.93 -6.14
C ARG A 339 -9.05 18.15 -6.89
N ILE A 340 -8.29 17.87 -7.94
CA ILE A 340 -7.80 18.87 -8.87
C ILE A 340 -8.91 19.12 -9.89
N SER A 341 -9.96 19.79 -9.45
CA SER A 341 -10.94 20.39 -10.36
C SER A 341 -10.47 21.80 -10.70
N PRO A 342 -10.60 22.26 -11.95
CA PRO A 342 -10.60 23.70 -12.18
C PRO A 342 -11.72 24.29 -11.29
N PRO A 343 -11.46 25.40 -10.57
CA PRO A 343 -12.52 26.10 -9.85
C PRO A 343 -13.69 26.35 -10.82
N PRO A 344 -14.95 26.22 -10.37
CA PRO A 344 -16.10 26.54 -11.22
C PRO A 344 -15.88 27.94 -11.82
N ALA A 345 -16.12 28.09 -13.12
CA ALA A 345 -15.70 29.27 -13.88
C ALA A 345 -16.27 30.60 -13.34
N GLU A 346 -17.33 30.55 -12.55
CA GLU A 346 -17.95 31.70 -11.87
C GLU A 346 -17.13 32.22 -10.66
N MET A 347 -16.17 31.44 -10.13
CA MET A 347 -15.35 31.79 -8.96
C MET A 347 -13.94 32.30 -9.31
N VAL A 348 -13.60 32.37 -10.60
CA VAL A 348 -12.25 32.78 -11.05
C VAL A 348 -12.27 34.24 -11.50
N SER A 349 -11.59 35.10 -10.76
CA SER A 349 -11.27 36.45 -11.20
C SER A 349 -9.86 36.51 -11.77
N PHE A 350 -9.70 37.19 -12.90
CA PHE A 350 -8.41 37.39 -13.55
C PHE A 350 -7.98 38.86 -13.46
N GLN A 351 -6.69 39.13 -13.44
CA GLN A 351 -6.11 40.47 -13.46
C GLN A 351 -5.43 40.76 -14.80
N PRO A 352 -5.35 42.04 -15.23
CA PRO A 352 -4.54 42.43 -16.37
C PRO A 352 -3.09 41.95 -16.20
N GLY A 353 -2.57 41.23 -17.19
CA GLY A 353 -1.26 40.58 -17.17
C GLY A 353 -1.30 39.07 -16.89
N ASP A 354 -2.44 38.51 -16.46
CA ASP A 354 -2.57 37.08 -16.23
C ASP A 354 -2.48 36.28 -17.54
N ARG A 355 -1.72 35.19 -17.48
CA ARG A 355 -1.56 34.22 -18.57
C ARG A 355 -2.72 33.22 -18.56
N ILE A 356 -3.42 33.12 -19.69
CA ILE A 356 -4.67 32.38 -19.81
C ILE A 356 -4.72 31.56 -21.10
N GLU A 357 -5.66 30.64 -21.17
CA GLU A 357 -6.16 30.12 -22.43
C GLU A 357 -7.65 30.49 -22.57
N ALA A 358 -8.07 30.94 -23.76
CA ALA A 358 -9.45 31.33 -24.01
C ALA A 358 -10.01 30.69 -25.29
N GLN A 359 -11.32 30.46 -25.31
CA GLN A 359 -12.05 29.98 -26.48
C GLN A 359 -12.38 31.16 -27.42
N PHE A 360 -11.60 31.29 -28.50
CA PHE A 360 -11.78 32.36 -29.47
C PHE A 360 -13.18 32.29 -30.12
N GLN A 361 -13.98 33.35 -29.96
CA GLN A 361 -15.36 33.44 -30.45
C GLN A 361 -16.29 32.30 -29.97
N GLY A 362 -16.02 31.69 -28.80
CA GLY A 362 -16.84 30.61 -28.24
C GLY A 362 -16.74 29.28 -29.00
N ARG A 363 -15.64 29.07 -29.75
CA ARG A 363 -15.33 27.78 -30.39
C ARG A 363 -14.78 26.78 -29.36
N GLN A 364 -14.82 25.49 -29.67
CA GLN A 364 -14.38 24.41 -28.76
C GLN A 364 -12.85 24.31 -28.56
N THR A 365 -12.06 25.17 -29.20
CA THR A 365 -10.59 25.13 -29.16
C THR A 365 -10.05 26.26 -28.28
N TRP A 366 -9.07 25.94 -27.43
CA TRP A 366 -8.45 26.88 -26.51
C TRP A 366 -7.16 27.46 -27.10
N TYR A 367 -7.00 28.78 -27.00
CA TYR A 367 -5.83 29.51 -27.50
C TYR A 367 -5.15 30.26 -26.36
N ALA A 368 -3.82 30.17 -26.29
CA ALA A 368 -3.04 30.87 -25.28
C ALA A 368 -3.07 32.39 -25.51
N GLY A 369 -3.15 33.13 -24.42
CA GLY A 369 -3.21 34.59 -24.45
C GLY A 369 -2.96 35.21 -23.08
N THR A 370 -3.07 36.52 -23.04
CA THR A 370 -2.87 37.32 -21.82
C THR A 370 -4.06 38.23 -21.63
N ILE A 371 -4.55 38.34 -20.40
CA ILE A 371 -5.61 39.30 -20.07
C ILE A 371 -5.03 40.71 -20.23
N SER A 372 -5.51 41.47 -21.20
CA SER A 372 -5.08 42.86 -21.39
C SER A 372 -5.88 43.82 -20.51
N ARG A 373 -7.13 43.48 -20.18
CA ARG A 373 -7.99 44.31 -19.33
C ARG A 373 -9.16 43.53 -18.70
N ALA A 374 -9.49 43.81 -17.44
CA ALA A 374 -10.74 43.35 -16.82
C ALA A 374 -11.88 44.36 -17.07
N THR A 375 -13.07 43.89 -17.43
CA THR A 375 -14.26 44.71 -17.66
C THR A 375 -15.34 44.43 -16.60
N ALA A 376 -16.46 45.15 -16.64
CA ALA A 376 -17.57 44.90 -15.72
C ALA A 376 -18.30 43.56 -15.96
N THR A 377 -18.13 42.96 -17.14
CA THR A 377 -18.89 41.77 -17.59
C THR A 377 -18.02 40.61 -18.10
N GLY A 378 -16.70 40.79 -18.17
CA GLY A 378 -15.77 39.82 -18.75
C GLY A 378 -14.34 40.36 -18.82
N TYR A 379 -13.56 39.88 -19.78
CA TYR A 379 -12.14 40.26 -19.93
C TYR A 379 -11.76 40.48 -21.40
N ASP A 380 -10.86 41.43 -21.64
CA ASP A 380 -10.21 41.59 -22.93
C ASP A 380 -8.94 40.70 -22.96
N VAL A 381 -8.78 39.94 -24.03
CA VAL A 381 -7.73 38.94 -24.21
C VAL A 381 -6.89 39.30 -25.44
N ASP A 382 -5.56 39.34 -25.23
CA ASP A 382 -4.56 39.44 -26.29
C ASP A 382 -3.94 38.05 -26.49
N TYR A 383 -4.22 37.38 -27.61
CA TYR A 383 -3.74 36.04 -27.93
C TYR A 383 -2.30 36.04 -28.44
N ASP A 384 -1.58 34.94 -28.24
CA ASP A 384 -0.16 34.81 -28.58
C ASP A 384 0.13 34.80 -30.09
N ASP A 385 -0.89 34.49 -30.89
CA ASP A 385 -0.84 34.56 -32.36
C ASP A 385 -1.06 35.98 -32.91
N GLY A 386 -1.27 36.97 -32.03
CA GLY A 386 -1.46 38.38 -32.35
C GLY A 386 -2.92 38.82 -32.48
N ASP A 387 -3.87 37.89 -32.36
CA ASP A 387 -5.29 38.22 -32.34
C ASP A 387 -5.72 38.83 -31.00
N ARG A 388 -6.84 39.57 -31.01
CA ARG A 388 -7.41 40.20 -29.80
C ARG A 388 -8.91 40.03 -29.76
N GLU A 389 -9.45 39.79 -28.57
CA GLU A 389 -10.87 39.67 -28.32
C GLU A 389 -11.29 40.47 -27.10
N GLN A 390 -12.45 41.12 -27.17
CA GLN A 390 -12.94 41.99 -26.10
C GLN A 390 -14.13 41.37 -25.38
N ASN A 391 -14.22 41.62 -24.08
CA ASN A 391 -15.34 41.22 -23.23
C ASN A 391 -15.65 39.71 -23.26
N VAL A 392 -14.62 38.87 -23.33
CA VAL A 392 -14.71 37.41 -23.25
C VAL A 392 -15.27 37.03 -21.88
N SER A 393 -16.29 36.17 -21.87
CA SER A 393 -16.89 35.67 -20.63
C SER A 393 -15.86 34.88 -19.82
N ALA A 394 -15.87 35.02 -18.49
CA ALA A 394 -15.04 34.22 -17.58
C ALA A 394 -15.22 32.70 -17.81
N THR A 395 -16.38 32.27 -18.30
CA THR A 395 -16.68 30.86 -18.63
C THR A 395 -15.91 30.33 -19.84
N LEU A 396 -15.39 31.21 -20.68
CA LEU A 396 -14.63 30.92 -21.89
C LEU A 396 -13.13 31.15 -21.69
N ILE A 397 -12.69 31.44 -20.46
CA ILE A 397 -11.30 31.71 -20.09
C ILE A 397 -10.91 30.74 -18.99
N ARG A 398 -9.77 30.08 -19.14
CA ARG A 398 -9.13 29.30 -18.08
C ARG A 398 -7.72 29.83 -17.87
N SER A 399 -7.24 29.80 -16.64
CA SER A 399 -5.86 30.20 -16.39
C SER A 399 -4.87 29.23 -17.05
N GLU A 400 -3.85 29.75 -17.73
CA GLU A 400 -2.68 28.95 -18.18
C GLU A 400 -1.86 28.53 -16.95
N VAL A 401 -2.02 29.28 -15.85
CA VAL A 401 -1.52 28.97 -14.52
C VAL A 401 -2.71 28.67 -13.61
N THR A 402 -3.16 27.43 -13.59
CA THR A 402 -4.04 27.03 -12.48
C THR A 402 -3.27 27.24 -11.17
N ASP A 403 -3.65 28.27 -10.41
CA ASP A 403 -3.36 28.43 -8.97
C ASP A 403 -4.00 27.31 -8.14
N ALA A 404 -4.48 26.24 -8.79
CA ALA A 404 -4.88 24.97 -8.19
C ALA A 404 -3.88 24.51 -7.14
N TRP A 405 -2.57 24.69 -7.35
CA TRP A 405 -1.58 24.33 -6.34
C TRP A 405 -1.75 25.12 -5.03
N ALA A 406 -2.06 26.42 -5.09
CA ALA A 406 -2.24 27.27 -3.92
C ALA A 406 -3.60 27.04 -3.25
N SER A 407 -4.67 26.84 -4.04
CA SER A 407 -5.99 26.51 -3.50
C SER A 407 -5.99 25.11 -2.87
N THR A 408 -5.46 24.09 -3.55
CA THR A 408 -5.29 22.74 -3.00
C THR A 408 -4.42 22.78 -1.74
N ARG A 409 -3.32 23.53 -1.73
CA ARG A 409 -2.49 23.72 -0.52
C ARG A 409 -3.31 24.23 0.65
N ARG A 410 -4.10 25.29 0.43
CA ARG A 410 -4.90 25.92 1.48
C ARG A 410 -5.92 24.94 2.05
N VAL A 411 -6.72 24.32 1.17
CA VAL A 411 -7.78 23.37 1.58
C VAL A 411 -7.18 22.15 2.30
N CYS A 412 -6.05 21.61 1.81
CA CYS A 412 -5.36 20.50 2.47
C CYS A 412 -4.81 20.90 3.85
N ALA A 413 -4.30 22.13 4.00
CA ALA A 413 -3.81 22.63 5.28
C ALA A 413 -4.95 22.87 6.28
N GLU A 414 -6.07 23.43 5.84
CA GLU A 414 -7.29 23.60 6.64
C GLU A 414 -7.81 22.24 7.11
N LEU A 415 -7.91 21.25 6.21
CA LEU A 415 -8.32 19.89 6.54
C LEU A 415 -7.38 19.20 7.55
N ALA A 416 -6.06 19.44 7.46
CA ALA A 416 -5.11 18.90 8.43
C ALA A 416 -5.33 19.49 9.84
N VAL A 417 -5.65 20.78 9.93
CA VAL A 417 -6.00 21.44 11.21
C VAL A 417 -7.29 20.86 11.77
N GLU A 418 -8.35 20.74 10.95
CA GLU A 418 -9.63 20.14 11.35
C GLU A 418 -9.44 18.69 11.86
N ALA A 419 -8.61 17.90 11.18
CA ALA A 419 -8.31 16.53 11.58
C ALA A 419 -7.59 16.45 12.94
N ARG A 420 -6.66 17.38 13.19
CA ARG A 420 -5.97 17.50 14.50
C ARG A 420 -6.93 17.90 15.60
N GLU A 421 -7.79 18.88 15.36
CA GLU A 421 -8.83 19.29 16.29
C GLU A 421 -9.83 18.16 16.57
N MET A 422 -10.17 17.37 15.55
CA MET A 422 -11.00 16.18 15.70
C MET A 422 -10.36 15.15 16.64
N LEU A 423 -9.08 14.83 16.45
CA LEU A 423 -8.34 13.91 17.33
C LEU A 423 -8.17 14.44 18.75
N ALA A 424 -7.93 15.74 18.92
CA ALA A 424 -7.79 16.38 20.22
C ALA A 424 -9.13 16.56 20.95
N GLY A 425 -10.22 16.69 20.20
CA GLY A 425 -11.56 16.94 20.68
C GLY A 425 -12.15 15.80 21.52
N PRO A 426 -13.28 16.02 22.19
CA PRO A 426 -13.84 15.11 23.18
C PRO A 426 -14.24 13.74 22.62
N LEU A 427 -14.45 13.62 21.31
CA LEU A 427 -14.79 12.35 20.66
C LEU A 427 -13.63 11.34 20.74
N PHE A 428 -12.41 11.80 20.51
CA PHE A 428 -11.20 10.97 20.52
C PHE A 428 -10.37 11.17 21.79
N GLY A 429 -10.20 12.42 22.24
CA GLY A 429 -9.51 12.78 23.47
C GLY A 429 -7.99 12.58 23.43
N LEU A 430 -7.38 12.61 22.23
CA LEU A 430 -5.98 12.25 21.98
C LEU A 430 -5.04 13.47 21.88
N GLY A 431 -5.40 14.58 22.52
CA GLY A 431 -4.62 15.83 22.46
C GLY A 431 -3.21 15.71 23.05
N ASN A 432 -3.04 14.89 24.10
CA ASN A 432 -1.73 14.67 24.73
C ASN A 432 -0.83 13.81 23.83
N GLU A 433 -1.40 12.76 23.23
CA GLU A 433 -0.72 11.89 22.28
C GLU A 433 -0.29 12.65 21.02
N LEU A 434 -1.16 13.55 20.54
CA LEU A 434 -0.87 14.45 19.45
C LEU A 434 0.33 15.38 19.77
N ALA A 435 0.31 16.01 20.95
CA ALA A 435 1.40 16.87 21.40
C ALA A 435 2.73 16.11 21.56
N ALA A 436 2.70 14.85 22.02
CA ALA A 436 3.89 14.01 22.11
C ALA A 436 4.46 13.62 20.73
N ALA A 437 3.59 13.34 19.76
CA ALA A 437 3.98 13.12 18.38
C ALA A 437 4.62 14.38 17.76
N ASP A 438 4.00 15.55 17.97
CA ASP A 438 4.54 16.83 17.51
C ASP A 438 5.90 17.16 18.13
N ALA A 439 6.10 16.85 19.42
CA ALA A 439 7.39 17.00 20.07
C ALA A 439 8.47 16.09 19.43
N SER A 440 8.11 14.84 19.11
CA SER A 440 9.01 13.89 18.45
C SER A 440 9.43 14.39 17.05
N ALA A 441 8.46 14.90 16.29
CA ALA A 441 8.67 15.52 15.00
C ALA A 441 9.58 16.76 15.08
N ALA A 442 9.36 17.64 16.06
CA ALA A 442 10.18 18.83 16.28
C ALA A 442 11.65 18.49 16.58
N VAL A 443 11.89 17.45 17.38
CA VAL A 443 13.25 16.96 17.66
C VAL A 443 13.93 16.44 16.39
N ALA A 444 13.21 15.72 15.53
CA ALA A 444 13.75 15.22 14.26
C ALA A 444 14.12 16.36 13.30
N VAL A 445 13.26 17.37 13.17
CA VAL A 445 13.55 18.58 12.37
C VAL A 445 14.79 19.29 12.90
N ALA A 446 14.89 19.49 14.21
CA ALA A 446 16.06 20.14 14.82
C ALA A 446 17.37 19.38 14.50
N LYS A 447 17.34 18.04 14.53
CA LYS A 447 18.49 17.18 14.17
C LYS A 447 18.83 17.23 12.68
N ALA A 448 17.87 17.49 11.80
CA ALA A 448 18.05 17.59 10.36
C ALA A 448 18.54 18.99 9.88
N SER A 449 18.92 19.88 10.80
CA SER A 449 19.38 21.25 10.53
C SER A 449 20.84 21.36 10.06
N GLY A 450 21.54 20.25 9.82
CA GLY A 450 22.92 20.24 9.32
C GLY A 450 23.04 20.80 7.89
N ALA A 451 24.25 21.25 7.52
CA ALA A 451 24.54 21.82 6.21
C ALA A 451 24.32 20.77 5.09
N GLY A 452 23.25 20.93 4.30
CA GLY A 452 23.01 20.15 3.08
C GLY A 452 21.66 19.41 2.98
N ALA A 453 20.83 19.35 4.04
CA ALA A 453 19.52 18.71 3.96
C ALA A 453 18.49 19.60 3.22
N SER A 454 17.86 19.08 2.18
CA SER A 454 16.75 19.76 1.48
C SER A 454 15.51 19.88 2.38
N ASP A 455 14.69 20.90 2.16
CA ASP A 455 13.45 21.07 2.93
C ASP A 455 12.48 19.89 2.77
N ALA A 456 12.48 19.24 1.61
CA ALA A 456 11.70 18.02 1.39
C ALA A 456 12.15 16.86 2.29
N LEU A 457 13.47 16.65 2.45
CA LEU A 457 14.00 15.60 3.35
C LEU A 457 13.68 15.89 4.81
N ARG A 458 13.70 17.17 5.21
CA ARG A 458 13.32 17.58 6.56
C ARG A 458 11.85 17.29 6.85
N GLU A 459 10.96 17.61 5.91
CA GLU A 459 9.52 17.34 6.04
C GLU A 459 9.22 15.83 6.05
N MET A 460 9.94 15.03 5.25
CA MET A 460 9.84 13.57 5.32
C MET A 460 10.31 13.02 6.69
N ALA A 461 11.48 13.45 7.16
CA ALA A 461 11.99 13.04 8.48
C ALA A 461 11.09 13.50 9.63
N ARG A 462 10.46 14.67 9.50
CA ARG A 462 9.44 15.17 10.42
C ARG A 462 8.24 14.23 10.47
N ALA A 463 7.67 13.88 9.31
CA ALA A 463 6.49 13.02 9.21
C ALA A 463 6.76 11.61 9.76
N ASP A 464 7.92 11.03 9.44
CA ASP A 464 8.33 9.72 9.97
C ASP A 464 8.48 9.73 11.50
N ALA A 465 9.14 10.75 12.05
CA ALA A 465 9.30 10.89 13.49
C ALA A 465 7.97 11.21 14.20
N TRP A 466 7.07 11.92 13.53
CA TRP A 466 5.72 12.17 14.02
C TRP A 466 4.95 10.86 14.17
N ARG A 467 4.98 9.99 13.15
CA ARG A 467 4.36 8.66 13.22
C ARG A 467 4.92 7.82 14.35
N ASP A 468 6.24 7.70 14.43
CA ASP A 468 6.88 6.89 15.46
C ASP A 468 6.54 7.41 16.87
N GLY A 469 6.49 8.74 17.03
CA GLY A 469 6.05 9.43 18.23
C GLY A 469 4.56 9.19 18.56
N TRP A 470 3.68 9.25 17.57
CA TRP A 470 2.25 8.97 17.69
C TRP A 470 2.00 7.54 18.15
N GLU A 471 2.61 6.56 17.48
CA GLU A 471 2.48 5.16 17.87
C GLU A 471 3.05 4.90 19.28
N ALA A 472 4.21 5.50 19.60
CA ALA A 472 4.80 5.38 20.94
C ALA A 472 3.89 6.01 22.00
N ALA A 473 3.25 7.15 21.71
CA ALA A 473 2.30 7.79 22.61
C ALA A 473 1.06 6.91 22.85
N LEU A 474 0.49 6.33 21.79
CA LEU A 474 -0.62 5.38 21.91
C LEU A 474 -0.23 4.11 22.68
N ARG A 475 1.01 3.62 22.52
CA ARG A 475 1.56 2.45 23.25
C ARG A 475 1.83 2.74 24.74
N ARG A 476 2.19 3.98 25.09
CA ARG A 476 2.48 4.42 26.47
C ARG A 476 1.23 4.69 27.32
N ALA A 477 0.04 4.63 26.73
CA ALA A 477 -1.18 4.84 27.46
C ALA A 477 -1.45 3.65 28.45
N PRO A 478 -1.97 3.91 29.66
CA PRO A 478 -1.96 2.95 30.77
C PRO A 478 -2.62 1.59 30.45
N PRO A 479 -2.29 0.50 31.16
CA PRO A 479 -2.91 -0.80 30.97
C PRO A 479 -4.45 -0.72 30.99
N ARG A 480 -5.12 -1.56 30.19
CA ARG A 480 -6.60 -1.60 30.04
C ARG A 480 -7.36 -1.60 31.38
N SER A 481 -6.78 -2.18 32.43
CA SER A 481 -7.33 -2.22 33.79
C SER A 481 -7.38 -0.85 34.46
N GLU A 482 -6.34 -0.03 34.32
CA GLU A 482 -6.25 1.28 34.96
C GLU A 482 -7.14 2.31 34.28
N ARG A 483 -7.26 2.26 32.94
CA ARG A 483 -8.20 3.10 32.18
C ARG A 483 -9.66 2.76 32.51
N ARG A 484 -10.00 1.47 32.70
CA ARG A 484 -11.32 1.02 33.18
C ARG A 484 -11.64 1.59 34.56
N ILE A 485 -10.67 1.58 35.48
CA ILE A 485 -10.84 2.06 36.85
C ILE A 485 -10.97 3.60 36.86
N ALA A 486 -10.09 4.31 36.17
CA ALA A 486 -10.14 5.78 36.09
C ALA A 486 -11.45 6.28 35.45
N LEU A 487 -11.90 5.64 34.36
CA LEU A 487 -13.15 5.99 33.69
C LEU A 487 -14.38 5.63 34.55
N ALA A 488 -14.40 4.45 35.16
CA ALA A 488 -15.47 4.04 36.07
C ALA A 488 -15.57 4.95 37.32
N LEU A 489 -14.45 5.52 37.77
CA LEU A 489 -14.42 6.48 38.88
C LEU A 489 -14.85 7.90 38.48
N SER A 490 -14.75 8.25 37.19
CA SER A 490 -15.14 9.56 36.65
C SER A 490 -16.62 9.67 36.24
N LEU A 491 -17.32 8.54 36.11
CA LEU A 491 -18.72 8.51 35.71
C LEU A 491 -19.68 8.66 36.91
N PRO A 492 -20.87 9.24 36.71
CA PRO A 492 -21.90 9.32 37.76
C PRO A 492 -22.26 7.94 38.31
N LYS A 493 -22.51 7.85 39.63
CA LYS A 493 -22.97 6.61 40.25
C LYS A 493 -24.25 6.12 39.56
N GLY A 494 -24.17 4.96 38.89
CA GLY A 494 -25.29 4.32 38.20
C GLY A 494 -25.15 4.23 36.67
N ALA A 495 -24.04 4.68 36.07
CA ALA A 495 -23.79 4.51 34.65
C ALA A 495 -23.81 3.00 34.25
N PRO A 496 -24.53 2.62 33.18
CA PRO A 496 -24.67 1.23 32.77
C PRO A 496 -23.31 0.63 32.40
N THR A 497 -23.04 -0.58 32.88
CA THR A 497 -21.76 -1.29 32.68
C THR A 497 -21.39 -1.43 31.20
N SER A 498 -22.38 -1.50 30.30
CA SER A 498 -22.18 -1.53 28.84
C SER A 498 -21.48 -0.28 28.30
N GLU A 499 -21.76 0.92 28.80
CA GLU A 499 -21.07 2.16 28.41
C GLU A 499 -19.61 2.14 28.89
N VAL A 500 -19.36 1.64 30.10
CA VAL A 500 -18.00 1.48 30.66
C VAL A 500 -17.19 0.46 29.85
N TYR A 501 -17.82 -0.63 29.40
CA TYR A 501 -17.19 -1.66 28.58
C TYR A 501 -16.98 -1.22 27.11
N GLU A 502 -17.89 -0.45 26.51
CA GLU A 502 -17.74 0.12 25.16
C GLU A 502 -16.63 1.18 25.10
N LEU A 503 -16.61 2.13 26.04
CA LEU A 503 -15.55 3.13 26.14
C LEU A 503 -14.18 2.50 26.45
N ALA A 504 -14.14 1.44 27.27
CA ALA A 504 -12.91 0.71 27.58
C ALA A 504 -12.46 -0.25 26.46
N GLY A 505 -13.35 -0.62 25.53
CA GLY A 505 -13.05 -1.47 24.37
C GLY A 505 -12.20 -0.76 23.31
N LEU A 506 -12.29 0.56 23.23
CA LEU A 506 -11.59 1.44 22.26
C LEU A 506 -10.08 1.63 22.50
N VAL A 507 -9.54 1.01 23.55
CA VAL A 507 -8.30 1.44 24.20
C VAL A 507 -7.06 0.63 23.77
N GLY A 508 -7.20 -0.31 22.81
CA GLY A 508 -6.08 -1.10 22.29
C GLY A 508 -5.34 -0.47 21.11
N THR A 509 -6.09 0.10 20.17
CA THR A 509 -5.62 0.87 19.01
C THR A 509 -6.89 1.48 18.43
N ASP A 510 -7.09 2.79 18.56
CA ASP A 510 -8.26 3.42 17.96
C ASP A 510 -8.08 3.44 16.43
N VAL A 511 -8.66 2.44 15.77
CA VAL A 511 -8.52 2.22 14.32
C VAL A 511 -9.02 3.44 13.53
N ALA A 512 -10.09 4.09 14.00
CA ALA A 512 -10.60 5.31 13.38
C ALA A 512 -9.63 6.48 13.57
N ALA A 513 -9.04 6.64 14.76
CA ALA A 513 -8.01 7.64 14.99
C ALA A 513 -6.78 7.42 14.10
N ASN A 514 -6.36 6.16 13.92
CA ASN A 514 -5.23 5.83 13.04
C ASN A 514 -5.52 6.11 11.55
N ARG A 515 -6.78 5.98 11.10
CA ARG A 515 -7.19 6.40 9.74
C ARG A 515 -7.01 7.91 9.55
N ILE A 516 -7.46 8.70 10.53
CA ILE A 516 -7.34 10.17 10.51
C ILE A 516 -5.87 10.59 10.61
N ALA A 517 -5.11 10.00 11.55
CA ALA A 517 -3.70 10.27 11.74
C ALA A 517 -2.87 9.96 10.49
N GLY A 518 -3.19 8.87 9.77
CA GLY A 518 -2.56 8.57 8.48
C GLY A 518 -2.82 9.66 7.43
N GLY A 519 -4.04 10.21 7.38
CA GLY A 519 -4.34 11.36 6.52
C GLY A 519 -3.58 12.63 6.90
N ILE A 520 -3.43 12.92 8.19
CA ILE A 520 -2.60 14.05 8.67
C ILE A 520 -1.16 13.89 8.18
N MET A 521 -0.58 12.67 8.27
CA MET A 521 0.78 12.42 7.81
C MET A 521 0.96 12.70 6.31
N ASP A 522 -0.02 12.31 5.50
CA ASP A 522 0.06 12.54 4.05
C ASP A 522 -0.16 14.02 3.70
N LEU A 523 -1.15 14.67 4.35
CA LEU A 523 -1.44 16.10 4.21
C LEU A 523 -0.26 16.99 4.61
N GLU A 524 0.39 16.70 5.74
CA GLU A 524 1.52 17.47 6.24
C GLU A 524 2.88 17.01 5.69
N GLY A 525 2.93 15.84 5.05
CA GLY A 525 4.11 15.26 4.43
C GLY A 525 4.15 15.52 2.93
N GLN A 526 3.93 14.47 2.14
CA GLN A 526 4.09 14.53 0.68
C GLN A 526 3.13 15.51 0.01
N VAL A 527 1.88 15.66 0.49
CA VAL A 527 0.94 16.64 -0.09
C VAL A 527 1.43 18.06 0.12
N LYS A 528 1.93 18.40 1.32
CA LYS A 528 2.52 19.71 1.61
C LYS A 528 3.71 20.03 0.69
N ILE A 529 4.57 19.04 0.41
CA ILE A 529 5.70 19.20 -0.52
C ILE A 529 5.19 19.33 -1.96
N ALA A 530 4.24 18.49 -2.37
CA ALA A 530 3.61 18.50 -3.69
C ALA A 530 2.98 19.86 -4.03
N THR A 531 2.36 20.51 -3.02
CA THR A 531 1.73 21.82 -3.16
C THR A 531 2.62 22.97 -2.68
N SER A 532 3.93 22.73 -2.48
CA SER A 532 4.83 23.71 -1.87
C SER A 532 5.11 24.91 -2.78
N SER A 533 5.12 24.67 -4.09
CA SER A 533 5.38 25.65 -5.13
C SER A 533 4.77 25.19 -6.45
N GLN A 534 4.53 26.13 -7.36
CA GLN A 534 4.11 25.82 -8.72
C GLN A 534 5.07 24.85 -9.44
N ARG A 535 6.38 24.94 -9.15
CA ARG A 535 7.40 24.04 -9.72
C ARG A 535 7.18 22.59 -9.30
N GLU A 536 7.01 22.33 -8.00
CA GLU A 536 6.78 20.96 -7.51
C GLU A 536 5.42 20.42 -7.98
N TRP A 537 4.40 21.28 -7.99
CA TRP A 537 3.08 20.93 -8.50
C TRP A 537 3.10 20.50 -9.98
N LYS A 538 3.75 21.30 -10.83
CA LYS A 538 3.91 21.01 -12.27
C LYS A 538 4.80 19.80 -12.52
N ARG A 539 5.78 19.56 -11.64
CA ARG A 539 6.71 18.45 -11.79
C ARG A 539 6.07 17.11 -11.43
N TRP A 540 5.42 17.02 -10.27
CA TRP A 540 4.89 15.74 -9.77
C TRP A 540 3.67 15.88 -8.86
N GLY A 541 3.49 17.03 -8.20
CA GLY A 541 2.49 17.18 -7.15
C GLY A 541 1.06 16.95 -7.63
N ARG A 542 0.69 17.43 -8.82
CA ARG A 542 -0.65 17.19 -9.38
C ARG A 542 -0.94 15.70 -9.62
N TYR A 543 0.05 14.97 -10.12
CA TYR A 543 -0.07 13.54 -10.40
C TYR A 543 -0.21 12.73 -9.12
N TYR A 544 0.61 13.07 -8.12
CA TYR A 544 0.57 12.45 -6.81
C TYR A 544 -0.76 12.69 -6.09
N CYS A 545 -1.24 13.94 -6.02
CA CYS A 545 -2.51 14.25 -5.36
C CYS A 545 -3.69 13.51 -6.03
N ARG A 546 -3.71 13.44 -7.38
CA ARG A 546 -4.74 12.71 -8.11
C ARG A 546 -4.66 11.20 -7.89
N SER A 547 -3.45 10.63 -7.86
CA SER A 547 -3.20 9.22 -7.52
C SER A 547 -3.71 8.86 -6.12
N LEU A 548 -3.38 9.69 -5.11
CA LEU A 548 -3.83 9.49 -3.73
C LEU A 548 -5.35 9.61 -3.60
N ALA A 549 -5.98 10.59 -4.26
CA ALA A 549 -7.43 10.72 -4.32
C ALA A 549 -8.08 9.48 -4.97
N SER A 550 -7.51 9.01 -6.09
CA SER A 550 -7.97 7.81 -6.80
C SER A 550 -7.96 6.57 -5.89
N ALA A 551 -6.89 6.40 -5.10
CA ALA A 551 -6.77 5.32 -4.14
C ALA A 551 -7.81 5.38 -3.01
N HIS A 552 -8.06 6.56 -2.44
CA HIS A 552 -9.10 6.74 -1.43
C HIS A 552 -10.51 6.51 -1.99
N ARG A 553 -10.80 6.97 -3.22
CA ARG A 553 -12.10 6.72 -3.88
C ARG A 553 -12.39 5.24 -4.03
N ARG A 554 -11.38 4.45 -4.39
CA ARG A 554 -11.50 2.98 -4.52
C ARG A 554 -11.37 2.23 -3.20
N GLY A 555 -10.88 2.90 -2.14
CA GLY A 555 -10.51 2.27 -0.88
C GLY A 555 -9.43 1.22 -1.11
N THR A 556 -8.32 1.59 -1.75
CA THR A 556 -7.20 0.69 -2.03
C THR A 556 -5.86 1.22 -1.53
N CYS A 557 -4.97 0.30 -1.18
CA CYS A 557 -3.57 0.61 -0.96
C CYS A 557 -2.83 0.46 -2.29
N HIS A 558 -2.42 1.57 -2.90
CA HIS A 558 -1.77 1.61 -4.20
C HIS A 558 -0.24 1.79 -4.12
N ASN A 559 0.28 2.15 -2.94
CA ASN A 559 1.71 2.27 -2.66
C ASN A 559 1.95 2.11 -1.15
N PHE A 560 3.21 2.03 -0.71
CA PHE A 560 3.60 1.88 0.70
C PHE A 560 3.97 3.19 1.40
N LYS A 561 4.13 4.27 0.63
CA LYS A 561 4.64 5.56 1.13
C LYS A 561 3.55 6.32 1.88
N ASP A 562 2.32 6.25 1.39
CA ASP A 562 1.21 7.04 1.89
C ASP A 562 0.53 6.31 3.05
N GLN A 563 0.53 6.91 4.23
CA GLN A 563 0.06 6.25 5.45
C GLN A 563 -1.46 6.09 5.45
N SER A 564 -2.17 7.06 4.88
CA SER A 564 -3.63 7.11 4.88
C SER A 564 -4.27 5.95 4.11
N VAL A 565 -3.57 5.29 3.18
CA VAL A 565 -4.13 4.19 2.38
C VAL A 565 -3.76 2.79 2.90
N GLN A 566 -2.81 2.68 3.84
CA GLN A 566 -2.30 1.38 4.32
C GLN A 566 -3.38 0.53 5.01
N HIS A 567 -4.42 1.17 5.55
CA HIS A 567 -5.49 0.48 6.28
C HIS A 567 -6.49 -0.25 5.37
N TYR A 568 -6.46 -0.03 4.05
CA TYR A 568 -7.36 -0.70 3.10
C TYR A 568 -7.01 -2.17 2.85
N PHE A 569 -5.82 -2.64 3.27
CA PHE A 569 -5.47 -4.04 3.20
C PHE A 569 -5.99 -4.81 4.42
N GLY A 570 -7.03 -5.63 4.18
CA GLY A 570 -7.44 -6.71 5.09
C GLY A 570 -6.35 -7.79 5.23
N SER A 571 -6.57 -8.77 6.12
CA SER A 571 -5.59 -9.83 6.38
C SER A 571 -5.19 -10.60 5.12
N VAL A 572 -6.16 -10.98 4.29
CA VAL A 572 -5.91 -11.73 3.04
C VAL A 572 -5.05 -10.94 2.06
N ALA A 573 -5.31 -9.64 1.90
CA ALA A 573 -4.51 -8.77 1.03
C ALA A 573 -3.07 -8.61 1.56
N LYS A 574 -2.86 -8.59 2.88
CA LYS A 574 -1.52 -8.53 3.48
C LYS A 574 -0.73 -9.81 3.25
N ASP A 575 -1.36 -10.97 3.35
CA ASP A 575 -0.71 -12.26 3.08
C ASP A 575 -0.34 -12.36 1.59
N LEU A 576 -1.27 -12.00 0.70
CA LEU A 576 -1.01 -11.95 -0.75
C LEU A 576 0.07 -10.95 -1.13
N LEU A 577 0.15 -9.80 -0.43
CA LEU A 577 1.22 -8.84 -0.61
C LEU A 577 2.58 -9.42 -0.18
N ALA A 578 2.63 -10.15 0.94
CA ALA A 578 3.86 -10.79 1.38
C ALA A 578 4.36 -11.83 0.36
N ASP A 579 3.44 -12.63 -0.18
CA ASP A 579 3.74 -13.58 -1.27
C ASP A 579 4.19 -12.86 -2.55
N ALA A 580 3.50 -11.79 -2.92
CA ALA A 580 3.82 -11.00 -4.10
C ALA A 580 5.20 -10.35 -3.99
N ASP A 581 5.54 -9.80 -2.83
CA ASP A 581 6.85 -9.23 -2.56
C ASP A 581 7.95 -10.29 -2.54
N ALA A 582 7.65 -11.51 -2.07
CA ALA A 582 8.59 -12.64 -2.12
C ALA A 582 8.84 -13.12 -3.55
N ALA A 583 7.80 -13.17 -4.40
CA ALA A 583 7.92 -13.50 -5.81
C ALA A 583 8.68 -12.42 -6.58
N PHE A 584 8.34 -11.15 -6.35
CA PHE A 584 9.05 -10.01 -6.91
C PHE A 584 10.53 -10.03 -6.53
N SER A 585 10.85 -10.39 -5.28
CA SER A 585 12.23 -10.46 -4.78
C SER A 585 13.10 -11.52 -5.47
N LYS A 586 12.51 -12.45 -6.22
CA LYS A 586 13.24 -13.49 -6.98
C LYS A 586 13.48 -13.09 -8.43
N LEU A 587 12.90 -11.98 -8.89
CA LEU A 587 13.07 -11.55 -10.27
C LEU A 587 14.47 -11.00 -10.50
N PRO A 588 15.09 -11.31 -11.66
CA PRO A 588 16.34 -10.67 -12.03
C PRO A 588 16.09 -9.16 -12.21
N PRO A 589 17.05 -8.31 -11.84
CA PRO A 589 16.98 -6.89 -12.13
C PRO A 589 16.89 -6.68 -13.65
N PRO A 590 16.26 -5.60 -14.13
CA PRO A 590 16.17 -5.37 -15.56
C PRO A 590 17.54 -5.15 -16.20
N LYS A 591 17.59 -5.41 -17.51
CA LYS A 591 18.74 -5.10 -18.35
C LYS A 591 18.66 -3.62 -18.77
N PRO A 592 19.69 -2.79 -18.53
CA PRO A 592 19.70 -1.41 -19.01
C PRO A 592 19.73 -1.36 -20.55
N SER A 593 18.89 -0.53 -21.15
CA SER A 593 18.84 -0.34 -22.61
C SER A 593 19.67 0.84 -23.13
N ARG A 594 20.19 1.73 -22.26
CA ARG A 594 20.95 2.93 -22.67
C ARG A 594 22.46 2.73 -22.52
N GLU A 595 23.20 2.85 -23.62
CA GLU A 595 24.68 2.78 -23.63
C GLU A 595 25.33 4.08 -23.11
N GLY A 596 26.54 3.99 -22.53
CA GLY A 596 27.40 5.15 -22.22
C GLY A 596 27.26 5.78 -20.83
N CYS A 597 26.43 5.21 -19.95
CA CYS A 597 26.43 5.54 -18.51
C CYS A 597 27.15 4.41 -17.77
N GLY A 598 28.08 4.74 -16.87
CA GLY A 598 28.88 3.74 -16.15
C GLY A 598 28.01 2.61 -15.62
N VAL A 599 28.40 1.37 -15.90
CA VAL A 599 27.62 0.15 -15.63
C VAL A 599 27.37 0.05 -14.13
N ALA A 600 26.28 0.65 -13.65
CA ALA A 600 25.66 0.23 -12.40
C ALA A 600 24.98 -1.10 -12.75
N SER A 601 25.57 -2.20 -12.29
CA SER A 601 25.02 -3.54 -12.48
C SER A 601 23.55 -3.56 -12.00
N GLY A 602 22.73 -4.49 -12.51
CA GLY A 602 21.35 -4.66 -12.07
C GLY A 602 21.16 -4.73 -10.54
N ALA A 603 22.23 -4.97 -9.78
CA ALA A 603 22.30 -4.80 -8.34
C ALA A 603 21.85 -3.41 -7.82
N ALA A 604 22.13 -2.31 -8.53
CA ALA A 604 21.70 -0.97 -8.10
C ALA A 604 20.17 -0.80 -8.15
N MET A 605 19.52 -1.45 -9.11
CA MET A 605 18.06 -1.53 -9.16
C MET A 605 17.56 -2.48 -8.08
N ALA A 606 18.16 -3.65 -7.88
CA ALA A 606 17.81 -4.53 -6.76
C ALA A 606 17.93 -3.80 -5.39
N ARG A 607 18.91 -2.91 -5.19
CA ARG A 607 19.03 -2.06 -3.99
C ARG A 607 17.89 -1.04 -3.81
N ALA A 608 17.29 -0.57 -4.90
CA ALA A 608 16.14 0.35 -4.86
C ALA A 608 14.81 -0.37 -4.61
N TYR A 609 14.77 -1.68 -4.90
CA TYR A 609 13.58 -2.52 -4.94
C TYR A 609 13.50 -3.56 -3.81
N HIS A 610 14.63 -3.94 -3.19
CA HIS A 610 14.72 -5.04 -2.24
C HIS A 610 15.21 -4.54 -0.88
N TYR A 611 14.32 -4.60 0.12
CA TYR A 611 14.76 -4.71 1.51
C TYR A 611 13.86 -5.76 2.15
N ARG A 612 14.34 -7.02 2.21
CA ARG A 612 13.70 -8.12 2.98
C ARG A 612 14.70 -9.13 3.59
N GLY A 613 16.00 -9.02 3.36
CA GLY A 613 16.99 -9.98 3.91
C GLY A 613 17.82 -9.37 5.05
N ASN A 614 17.70 -9.93 6.25
CA ASN A 614 18.60 -9.64 7.36
C ASN A 614 20.02 -10.06 6.97
N GLY A 615 21.00 -9.18 7.15
CA GLY A 615 22.41 -9.51 6.94
C GLY A 615 22.87 -10.49 8.01
N CYS A 616 22.99 -11.77 7.69
CA CYS A 616 23.44 -12.82 8.61
C CYS A 616 24.30 -13.87 7.89
N VAL A 617 25.06 -14.66 8.65
CA VAL A 617 26.01 -15.66 8.15
C VAL A 617 25.63 -17.07 8.62
N ALA A 618 25.84 -18.09 7.79
CA ALA A 618 25.58 -19.47 8.13
C ALA A 618 26.52 -19.98 9.22
N GLY A 619 25.98 -20.76 10.16
CA GLY A 619 26.70 -21.20 11.37
C GLY A 619 27.89 -22.12 11.13
N ASP A 620 27.96 -22.80 9.99
CA ASP A 620 29.07 -23.69 9.61
C ASP A 620 30.29 -22.94 9.08
N SER A 621 30.16 -21.64 8.77
CA SER A 621 31.29 -20.78 8.42
C SER A 621 32.31 -20.72 9.57
N LEU A 622 33.60 -20.54 9.26
CA LEU A 622 34.67 -20.53 10.25
C LEU A 622 35.18 -19.10 10.54
N ALA A 623 35.04 -18.66 11.78
CA ALA A 623 35.61 -17.42 12.29
C ALA A 623 37.03 -17.65 12.84
N ARG A 624 37.92 -16.69 12.60
CA ARG A 624 39.29 -16.70 13.13
C ARG A 624 39.33 -16.04 14.51
N LEU A 625 39.83 -16.76 15.51
CA LEU A 625 40.07 -16.25 16.86
C LEU A 625 41.39 -15.48 16.90
N PHE A 626 41.48 -14.50 17.81
CA PHE A 626 42.65 -13.63 17.95
C PHE A 626 43.90 -14.39 18.44
N ASP A 627 43.71 -15.51 19.13
CA ASP A 627 44.79 -16.42 19.55
C ASP A 627 45.35 -17.29 18.39
N GLY A 628 44.84 -17.12 17.17
CA GLY A 628 45.25 -17.86 15.98
C GLY A 628 44.49 -19.17 15.76
N THR A 629 43.60 -19.57 16.67
CA THR A 629 42.72 -20.73 16.49
C THR A 629 41.47 -20.37 15.67
N ARG A 630 40.58 -21.34 15.44
CA ARG A 630 39.37 -21.17 14.63
C ARG A 630 38.14 -21.72 15.34
N LYS A 631 36.99 -21.10 15.10
CA LYS A 631 35.69 -21.51 15.66
C LYS A 631 34.61 -21.49 14.59
N ARG A 632 33.66 -22.41 14.65
CA ARG A 632 32.44 -22.28 13.82
C ARG A 632 31.64 -21.10 14.32
N VAL A 633 31.04 -20.36 13.40
CA VAL A 633 30.16 -19.22 13.69
C VAL A 633 29.03 -19.62 14.64
N SER A 634 28.50 -20.85 14.53
CA SER A 634 27.48 -21.41 15.43
C SER A 634 27.93 -21.57 16.88
N ASP A 635 29.23 -21.71 17.10
CA ASP A 635 29.86 -22.06 18.37
C ASP A 635 30.50 -20.84 19.05
N VAL A 636 30.45 -19.66 18.39
CA VAL A 636 30.87 -18.39 18.95
C VAL A 636 29.90 -17.97 20.05
N VAL A 637 30.45 -17.49 21.16
CA VAL A 637 29.71 -17.03 22.34
C VAL A 637 30.24 -15.68 22.82
N LYS A 638 29.47 -14.99 23.66
CA LYS A 638 29.92 -13.76 24.33
C LYS A 638 31.25 -13.99 25.06
N GLY A 639 32.16 -13.05 24.91
CA GLY A 639 33.50 -13.07 25.48
C GLY A 639 34.57 -13.72 24.58
N ASP A 640 34.18 -14.41 23.50
CA ASP A 640 35.16 -14.85 22.49
C ASP A 640 35.83 -13.63 21.85
N VAL A 641 37.11 -13.73 21.54
CA VAL A 641 37.89 -12.66 20.92
C VAL A 641 38.24 -13.07 19.49
N LEU A 642 37.56 -12.47 18.51
CA LEU A 642 37.81 -12.70 17.09
C LEU A 642 38.84 -11.70 16.55
N VAL A 643 39.38 -11.96 15.36
CA VAL A 643 40.20 -10.98 14.64
C VAL A 643 39.29 -9.99 13.93
N ASP A 644 39.44 -8.70 14.21
CA ASP A 644 38.66 -7.62 13.60
C ASP A 644 38.89 -7.52 12.08
N ALA A 645 37.79 -7.31 11.35
CA ALA A 645 37.74 -7.31 9.89
C ALA A 645 38.66 -6.28 9.20
N LEU A 646 38.89 -5.11 9.81
CA LEU A 646 39.65 -4.03 9.17
C LEU A 646 40.99 -3.75 9.86
N THR A 647 41.01 -3.82 11.19
CA THR A 647 42.20 -3.46 11.98
C THR A 647 43.13 -4.63 12.23
N ASN A 648 42.69 -5.88 11.97
CA ASN A 648 43.35 -7.11 12.44
C ASN A 648 43.58 -7.16 13.96
N GLY A 649 42.92 -6.27 14.72
CA GLY A 649 42.98 -6.21 16.18
C GLY A 649 42.00 -7.19 16.85
N PRO A 650 41.94 -7.20 18.19
CA PRO A 650 40.99 -8.02 18.92
C PRO A 650 39.57 -7.43 18.84
N ALA A 651 38.59 -8.26 18.45
CA ALA A 651 37.17 -7.95 18.45
C ALA A 651 36.44 -8.86 19.46
N VAL A 652 36.14 -8.33 20.65
CA VAL A 652 35.47 -9.09 21.72
C VAL A 652 33.98 -9.18 21.44
N VAL A 653 33.43 -10.38 21.36
CA VAL A 653 32.00 -10.61 21.10
C VAL A 653 31.18 -10.22 22.32
N ARG A 654 30.32 -9.21 22.17
CA ARG A 654 29.39 -8.74 23.20
C ARG A 654 28.09 -9.52 23.20
N CYS A 655 27.54 -9.78 22.00
CA CYS A 655 26.28 -10.50 21.85
C CYS A 655 26.25 -11.25 20.50
N VAL A 656 25.75 -12.48 20.53
CA VAL A 656 25.48 -13.29 19.34
C VAL A 656 23.99 -13.24 19.03
N VAL A 657 23.63 -12.74 17.85
CA VAL A 657 22.25 -12.75 17.37
C VAL A 657 22.08 -13.95 16.46
N ARG A 658 21.26 -14.92 16.88
CA ARG A 658 20.91 -16.10 16.07
C ARG A 658 19.48 -15.97 15.58
N THR A 659 19.30 -16.00 14.27
CA THR A 659 17.99 -15.91 13.62
C THR A 659 17.62 -17.26 13.01
N ARG A 660 16.45 -17.79 13.36
CA ARG A 660 15.89 -19.00 12.75
C ARG A 660 15.31 -18.66 11.38
N MET A 661 15.74 -19.36 10.34
CA MET A 661 15.25 -19.17 8.97
C MET A 661 14.40 -20.36 8.54
N LEU A 662 13.32 -20.13 7.80
CA LEU A 662 12.47 -21.21 7.27
C LEU A 662 13.03 -21.79 5.96
N ASP A 663 13.59 -20.94 5.09
CA ASP A 663 14.19 -21.34 3.81
C ASP A 663 15.28 -20.33 3.38
N PRO A 664 16.52 -20.40 3.93
CA PRO A 664 17.53 -19.40 3.65
C PRO A 664 18.18 -19.60 2.28
N THR A 665 18.14 -18.55 1.45
CA THR A 665 19.02 -18.47 0.27
C THR A 665 20.37 -17.87 0.68
N LEU A 666 21.45 -18.64 0.53
CA LEU A 666 22.79 -18.25 0.92
C LEU A 666 23.70 -18.08 -0.30
N TYR A 667 24.81 -17.37 -0.11
CA TYR A 667 25.80 -17.02 -1.12
C TYR A 667 27.18 -17.22 -0.53
N ALA A 668 28.12 -17.76 -1.32
CA ALA A 668 29.47 -18.06 -0.85
C ALA A 668 30.44 -16.94 -1.22
N VAL A 669 30.96 -16.19 -0.23
CA VAL A 669 32.00 -15.17 -0.41
C VAL A 669 33.29 -15.65 0.24
N GLY A 670 34.24 -16.10 -0.57
CA GLY A 670 35.41 -16.83 -0.08
C GLY A 670 35.00 -18.11 0.65
N ASP A 671 35.39 -18.26 1.91
CA ASP A 671 35.03 -19.41 2.76
C ASP A 671 33.80 -19.16 3.66
N VAL A 672 33.10 -18.03 3.48
CA VAL A 672 31.93 -17.65 4.29
C VAL A 672 30.66 -17.81 3.47
N ARG A 673 29.63 -18.42 4.06
CA ARG A 673 28.29 -18.49 3.46
C ARG A 673 27.37 -17.50 4.16
N ALA A 674 26.86 -16.52 3.41
CA ALA A 674 26.10 -15.42 3.97
C ALA A 674 24.78 -15.18 3.21
N THR A 675 23.83 -14.52 3.86
CA THR A 675 22.60 -14.09 3.18
C THR A 675 22.91 -13.03 2.12
N ALA A 676 22.03 -12.90 1.12
CA ALA A 676 22.21 -12.03 -0.05
C ALA A 676 22.79 -10.64 0.25
N TRP A 677 22.39 -10.05 1.37
CA TRP A 677 22.62 -8.65 1.72
C TRP A 677 23.43 -8.47 3.01
N HIS A 678 24.18 -9.49 3.47
CA HIS A 678 25.15 -9.31 4.55
C HIS A 678 26.46 -8.73 3.96
N PRO A 679 26.90 -7.51 4.31
CA PRO A 679 28.15 -6.96 3.79
C PRO A 679 29.35 -7.85 4.08
N CYS A 680 30.03 -8.28 3.02
CA CYS A 680 31.26 -9.05 3.08
C CYS A 680 32.33 -8.39 2.20
N MET A 681 33.59 -8.58 2.58
CA MET A 681 34.74 -8.21 1.76
C MET A 681 35.53 -9.47 1.45
N ALA A 682 35.74 -9.74 0.16
CA ALA A 682 36.47 -10.92 -0.29
C ALA A 682 37.91 -10.91 0.24
N PRO A 683 38.57 -12.09 0.36
CA PRO A 683 39.95 -12.16 0.84
C PRO A 683 40.90 -11.27 0.04
N GLY A 684 41.58 -10.34 0.73
CA GLY A 684 42.50 -9.38 0.10
C GLY A 684 41.83 -8.27 -0.71
N GLY A 685 40.50 -8.15 -0.67
CA GLY A 685 39.76 -7.04 -1.26
C GLY A 685 39.88 -5.76 -0.43
N ASP A 686 39.58 -4.62 -1.06
CA ASP A 686 39.63 -3.28 -0.47
C ASP A 686 38.26 -2.61 -0.31
N ARG A 687 37.17 -3.32 -0.66
CA ARG A 687 35.81 -2.77 -0.68
C ARG A 687 34.76 -3.77 -0.19
N TRP A 688 33.79 -3.28 0.59
CA TRP A 688 32.59 -4.03 0.97
C TRP A 688 31.67 -4.30 -0.22
N SER A 689 31.12 -5.51 -0.27
CA SER A 689 30.19 -5.97 -1.31
C SER A 689 29.08 -6.81 -0.71
N PHE A 690 27.91 -6.84 -1.36
CA PHE A 690 26.87 -7.78 -0.98
C PHE A 690 27.07 -9.12 -1.71
N PRO A 691 26.96 -10.27 -1.02
CA PRO A 691 27.16 -11.60 -1.61
C PRO A 691 26.37 -11.85 -2.90
N ALA A 692 25.13 -11.35 -2.98
CA ALA A 692 24.28 -11.48 -4.16
C ALA A 692 24.77 -10.70 -5.39
N GLU A 693 25.69 -9.75 -5.19
CA GLU A 693 26.25 -8.93 -6.28
C GLU A 693 27.52 -9.52 -6.86
N VAL A 694 28.19 -10.38 -6.10
CA VAL A 694 29.51 -10.91 -6.45
C VAL A 694 29.48 -12.42 -6.72
N THR A 695 28.48 -13.14 -6.22
CA THR A 695 28.39 -14.60 -6.32
C THR A 695 26.97 -15.11 -6.63
N MET A 696 26.88 -16.38 -7.07
CA MET A 696 25.61 -17.07 -7.33
C MET A 696 25.02 -17.70 -6.05
N PRO A 697 23.69 -17.84 -5.94
CA PRO A 697 23.06 -18.45 -4.78
C PRO A 697 23.41 -19.93 -4.66
N VAL A 698 23.70 -20.35 -3.43
CA VAL A 698 23.81 -21.74 -3.01
C VAL A 698 22.53 -22.06 -2.24
N VAL A 699 21.64 -22.84 -2.87
CA VAL A 699 20.45 -23.34 -2.18
C VAL A 699 20.89 -24.45 -1.24
N ASP A 700 20.83 -24.20 0.06
CA ASP A 700 21.14 -25.18 1.09
C ASP A 700 19.96 -25.26 2.07
N ARG A 701 19.22 -26.37 2.00
CA ARG A 701 18.03 -26.63 2.81
C ARG A 701 18.36 -27.09 4.24
N ASP A 702 19.64 -27.32 4.55
CA ASP A 702 20.06 -27.85 5.86
C ASP A 702 20.43 -26.74 6.87
N VAL A 703 20.43 -25.47 6.45
CA VAL A 703 20.71 -24.34 7.34
C VAL A 703 19.43 -23.85 8.04
N ALA A 704 19.26 -24.23 9.30
CA ALA A 704 18.11 -23.78 10.11
C ALA A 704 18.31 -22.39 10.76
N TYR A 705 19.57 -21.93 10.88
CA TYR A 705 19.94 -20.72 11.60
C TYR A 705 21.05 -19.94 10.92
N VAL A 706 20.94 -18.61 10.98
CA VAL A 706 21.96 -17.65 10.56
C VAL A 706 22.33 -16.73 11.73
N TYR A 707 23.53 -16.17 11.70
CA TYR A 707 24.18 -15.52 12.84
C TYR A 707 24.72 -14.14 12.47
N SER A 708 24.62 -13.20 13.40
CA SER A 708 25.25 -11.89 13.36
C SER A 708 25.88 -11.57 14.71
N PHE A 709 26.94 -10.77 14.72
CA PHE A 709 27.70 -10.47 15.94
C PHE A 709 27.66 -8.99 16.28
N LEU A 710 27.44 -8.69 17.54
CA LEU A 710 27.70 -7.39 18.14
C LEU A 710 28.99 -7.50 18.96
N PHE A 711 29.92 -6.57 18.77
CA PHE A 711 31.20 -6.55 19.46
C PHE A 711 31.22 -5.49 20.58
N GLU A 712 32.18 -5.61 21.49
CA GLU A 712 32.49 -4.55 22.46
C GLU A 712 33.24 -3.41 21.77
N GLY A 713 32.93 -2.17 22.16
CA GLY A 713 33.49 -0.98 21.51
C GLY A 713 32.96 -0.78 20.10
N ARG A 714 33.83 -0.38 19.17
CA ARG A 714 33.49 -0.13 17.75
C ARG A 714 34.28 -1.04 16.81
N ALA A 715 34.42 -2.32 17.16
CA ALA A 715 34.97 -3.29 16.22
C ALA A 715 34.06 -3.38 14.99
N THR A 716 34.67 -3.54 13.83
CA THR A 716 33.97 -3.43 12.54
C THR A 716 33.27 -4.73 12.18
N GLY A 717 33.83 -5.86 12.61
CA GLY A 717 33.40 -7.18 12.17
C GLY A 717 34.41 -8.24 12.56
N TYR A 718 34.40 -9.38 11.86
CA TYR A 718 35.41 -10.42 12.03
C TYR A 718 35.99 -10.91 10.70
N LEU A 719 37.19 -11.49 10.76
CA LEU A 719 37.78 -12.24 9.66
C LEU A 719 37.47 -13.73 9.77
N SER A 720 37.11 -14.34 8.65
CA SER A 720 37.08 -15.78 8.49
C SER A 720 38.49 -16.37 8.42
N VAL A 721 38.59 -17.70 8.46
CA VAL A 721 39.87 -18.41 8.31
C VAL A 721 40.47 -18.20 6.92
N GLY A 722 39.63 -18.16 5.88
CA GLY A 722 40.01 -17.89 4.49
C GLY A 722 40.26 -16.40 4.19
N GLY A 723 40.11 -15.51 5.18
CA GLY A 723 40.40 -14.09 5.04
C GLY A 723 39.25 -13.24 4.51
N THR A 724 38.04 -13.79 4.41
CA THR A 724 36.83 -13.01 4.12
C THR A 724 36.48 -12.14 5.34
N ALA A 725 36.33 -10.85 5.11
CA ALA A 725 35.87 -9.91 6.14
C ALA A 725 34.34 -9.89 6.17
N VAL A 726 33.79 -9.98 7.38
CA VAL A 726 32.34 -10.08 7.64
C VAL A 726 31.97 -8.99 8.63
N ILE A 727 30.97 -8.16 8.29
CA ILE A 727 30.63 -6.98 9.10
C ILE A 727 29.88 -7.36 10.39
N GLY A 728 30.15 -6.63 11.46
CA GLY A 728 29.44 -6.72 12.74
C GLY A 728 28.28 -5.74 12.84
N LEU A 729 27.40 -5.93 13.81
CA LEU A 729 26.35 -4.97 14.18
C LEU A 729 26.97 -3.81 14.97
N GLY A 730 26.45 -2.60 14.78
CA GLY A 730 26.90 -1.39 15.47
C GLY A 730 28.30 -0.90 15.05
N HIS A 731 28.77 -1.31 13.87
CA HIS A 731 30.15 -1.11 13.41
C HIS A 731 30.56 0.36 13.17
N GLY A 732 29.60 1.29 13.04
CA GLY A 732 29.87 2.73 12.99
C GLY A 732 30.45 3.27 11.67
N ILE A 733 30.47 2.48 10.60
CA ILE A 733 30.93 2.95 9.27
C ILE A 733 29.83 3.79 8.63
N THR A 734 30.16 5.01 8.25
CA THR A 734 29.25 5.95 7.56
C THR A 734 29.66 6.24 6.11
N ASP A 735 30.93 6.02 5.78
CA ASP A 735 31.53 6.53 4.54
C ASP A 735 31.71 5.44 3.46
N ASP A 736 30.93 4.36 3.55
CA ASP A 736 30.93 3.27 2.57
C ASP A 736 29.49 2.90 2.17
N SER A 737 29.22 2.89 0.86
CA SER A 737 27.87 2.68 0.31
C SER A 737 27.22 1.32 0.59
N VAL A 738 28.01 0.31 0.99
CA VAL A 738 27.54 -1.06 1.27
C VAL A 738 27.52 -1.31 2.78
N ALA A 739 28.56 -0.87 3.49
CA ALA A 739 28.63 -1.04 4.94
C ALA A 739 27.75 -0.05 5.70
N ALA A 740 27.56 1.19 5.22
CA ALA A 740 26.79 2.18 5.96
C ALA A 740 25.30 1.82 6.03
N HIS A 741 24.79 1.70 7.27
CA HIS A 741 23.39 1.38 7.51
C HIS A 741 22.78 2.18 8.68
N PRO A 742 21.63 2.86 8.51
CA PRO A 742 21.03 3.73 9.54
C PRO A 742 20.68 3.04 10.87
N PHE A 743 20.37 1.74 10.84
CA PHE A 743 20.10 0.92 12.03
C PHE A 743 21.22 -0.07 12.37
N TYR A 744 21.49 -1.06 11.52
CA TYR A 744 22.55 -2.07 11.73
C TYR A 744 23.96 -1.51 11.94
N GLY A 745 24.28 -0.33 11.39
CA GLY A 745 25.59 0.30 11.54
C GLY A 745 25.70 1.30 12.68
N THR A 746 24.63 1.55 13.43
CA THR A 746 24.59 2.59 14.49
C THR A 746 24.25 2.00 15.85
N GLU A 747 24.30 2.82 16.91
CA GLU A 747 23.85 2.42 18.26
C GLU A 747 22.37 2.00 18.31
N ARG A 748 21.57 2.29 17.29
CA ARG A 748 20.14 1.93 17.26
C ARG A 748 19.91 0.42 17.31
N VAL A 749 20.74 -0.37 16.62
CA VAL A 749 20.63 -1.84 16.71
C VAL A 749 21.05 -2.34 18.09
N VAL A 750 22.01 -1.66 18.73
CA VAL A 750 22.46 -1.99 20.08
C VAL A 750 21.34 -1.72 21.08
N ASP A 751 20.67 -0.58 20.98
CA ASP A 751 19.54 -0.23 21.83
C ASP A 751 18.36 -1.18 21.64
N ALA A 752 18.03 -1.54 20.40
CA ALA A 752 16.98 -2.52 20.12
C ALA A 752 17.30 -3.92 20.70
N LEU A 753 18.57 -4.33 20.66
CA LEU A 753 19.00 -5.60 21.22
C LEU A 753 19.04 -5.59 22.75
N LYS A 754 19.30 -4.44 23.40
CA LYS A 754 19.30 -4.33 24.88
C LYS A 754 17.98 -4.76 25.51
N ASP A 755 16.88 -4.48 24.82
CA ASP A 755 15.53 -4.80 25.29
C ASP A 755 15.09 -6.23 24.95
N CYS A 756 15.89 -6.97 24.16
CA CYS A 756 15.60 -8.34 23.79
C CYS A 756 16.00 -9.33 24.89
N TYR A 757 15.17 -10.35 25.10
CA TYR A 757 15.49 -11.46 25.99
C TYR A 757 16.79 -12.16 25.55
N GLY A 758 17.68 -12.45 26.52
CA GLY A 758 18.96 -13.11 26.31
C GLY A 758 20.15 -12.18 26.02
N PHE A 759 19.92 -10.86 25.85
CA PHE A 759 20.99 -9.92 25.56
C PHE A 759 22.02 -9.80 26.69
N SER A 760 21.59 -9.77 27.95
CA SER A 760 22.48 -9.76 29.13
C SER A 760 23.38 -11.00 29.19
N GLU A 761 22.82 -12.14 28.83
CA GLU A 761 23.46 -13.46 28.77
C GLU A 761 24.38 -13.59 27.54
N GLY A 762 24.30 -12.64 26.59
CA GLY A 762 25.17 -12.56 25.42
C GLY A 762 24.65 -13.28 24.19
N ARG A 763 23.37 -13.67 24.16
CA ARG A 763 22.75 -14.31 23.00
C ARG A 763 21.29 -13.92 22.86
N VAL A 764 20.93 -13.36 21.70
CA VAL A 764 19.54 -13.08 21.34
C VAL A 764 19.11 -14.05 20.24
N ASP A 765 18.02 -14.77 20.48
CA ASP A 765 17.43 -15.69 19.51
C ASP A 765 16.19 -15.06 18.87
N LEU A 766 16.19 -14.96 17.54
CA LEU A 766 15.14 -14.35 16.75
C LEU A 766 14.47 -15.37 15.83
N LEU A 767 13.18 -15.18 15.57
CA LEU A 767 12.46 -15.88 14.50
C LEU A 767 12.62 -15.14 13.17
N ASP A 768 12.35 -15.84 12.06
CA ASP A 768 12.34 -15.22 10.74
C ASP A 768 11.41 -14.00 10.71
N GLY A 769 11.80 -12.93 10.03
CA GLY A 769 11.05 -11.67 10.00
C GLY A 769 11.04 -10.86 11.30
N ALA A 770 11.92 -11.15 12.29
CA ALA A 770 11.97 -10.39 13.54
C ALA A 770 12.40 -8.92 13.41
N TYR A 771 12.97 -8.49 12.28
CA TYR A 771 13.37 -7.10 12.10
C TYR A 771 12.23 -6.29 11.48
N VAL A 772 11.81 -5.24 12.18
CA VAL A 772 10.67 -4.40 11.83
C VAL A 772 11.17 -3.15 11.13
N ARG A 773 10.44 -2.77 10.09
CA ARG A 773 10.62 -1.51 9.39
C ARG A 773 9.69 -0.48 10.01
N ALA A 774 10.17 0.74 10.20
CA ALA A 774 9.29 1.86 10.39
C ALA A 774 8.48 1.99 9.09
N ALA A 775 7.18 2.25 9.18
CA ALA A 775 6.38 2.52 7.99
C ALA A 775 7.07 3.63 7.17
N GLY A 776 7.01 3.60 5.84
CA GLY A 776 7.69 4.61 5.01
C GLY A 776 9.23 4.58 4.96
N ASN A 777 9.94 3.81 5.79
CA ASN A 777 11.41 3.73 5.73
C ASN A 777 11.90 2.49 4.97
N ARG A 778 12.85 2.70 4.05
CA ARG A 778 13.53 1.61 3.30
C ARG A 778 14.41 0.73 4.19
N TYR A 779 14.72 1.18 5.42
CA TYR A 779 15.62 0.49 6.34
C TYR A 779 14.88 -0.15 7.53
N VAL A 780 15.47 -1.20 8.08
CA VAL A 780 15.08 -1.76 9.38
C VAL A 780 15.25 -0.68 10.45
N SER A 781 14.32 -0.60 11.40
CA SER A 781 14.31 0.42 12.46
C SER A 781 14.15 -0.14 13.86
N ALA A 782 13.67 -1.38 14.01
CA ALA A 782 13.40 -2.02 15.28
C ALA A 782 13.46 -3.56 15.18
N ILE A 783 13.33 -4.23 16.32
CA ILE A 783 13.15 -5.68 16.45
C ILE A 783 11.74 -5.93 17.01
N ASP A 784 11.00 -6.86 16.40
CA ASP A 784 9.67 -7.32 16.81
C ASP A 784 9.82 -8.13 18.11
N PRO A 785 9.33 -7.64 19.26
CA PRO A 785 9.44 -8.34 20.52
C PRO A 785 8.71 -9.70 20.51
N ASP A 786 7.65 -9.86 19.71
CA ASP A 786 6.90 -11.12 19.61
C ASP A 786 7.67 -12.21 18.84
N ARG A 787 8.73 -11.81 18.14
CA ARG A 787 9.63 -12.71 17.40
C ARG A 787 10.98 -12.90 18.09
N VAL A 788 11.13 -12.41 19.32
CA VAL A 788 12.25 -12.74 20.21
C VAL A 788 11.90 -14.01 20.99
N VAL A 789 12.76 -15.02 20.94
CA VAL A 789 12.52 -16.31 21.61
C VAL A 789 12.86 -16.18 23.09
N GLY A 790 11.83 -16.08 23.94
CA GLY A 790 11.92 -16.08 25.40
C GLY A 790 11.92 -17.48 26.05
N PRO A 791 12.09 -17.58 27.38
CA PRO A 791 11.92 -18.83 28.09
C PRO A 791 10.42 -19.15 28.11
N MET A 792 10.05 -20.40 27.79
CA MET A 792 8.66 -20.85 27.85
C MET A 792 8.09 -20.63 29.26
N ALA A 793 7.31 -19.57 29.47
CA ALA A 793 6.27 -19.60 30.49
C ALA A 793 5.25 -20.64 30.02
N SER A 794 4.91 -21.59 30.88
CA SER A 794 3.96 -22.67 30.62
C SER A 794 2.63 -22.12 30.10
N ARG A 795 2.48 -22.06 28.77
CA ARG A 795 1.16 -22.12 28.16
C ARG A 795 0.72 -23.57 28.31
N THR A 796 -0.12 -23.83 29.30
CA THR A 796 -0.92 -25.04 29.36
C THR A 796 -1.56 -25.22 28.00
N VAL A 797 -1.07 -26.21 27.25
CA VAL A 797 -1.80 -26.78 26.13
C VAL A 797 -3.14 -27.24 26.73
N PRO A 798 -4.30 -26.80 26.22
CA PRO A 798 -5.54 -27.46 26.58
C PRO A 798 -5.39 -28.89 26.06
N THR A 799 -5.18 -29.84 26.97
CA THR A 799 -5.24 -31.26 26.64
C THR A 799 -6.63 -31.49 26.08
N ILE A 800 -6.72 -31.71 24.76
CA ILE A 800 -7.91 -32.26 24.14
C ILE A 800 -8.07 -33.63 24.80
N ALA A 801 -9.05 -33.76 25.69
CA ALA A 801 -9.47 -35.04 26.21
C ALA A 801 -9.97 -35.85 25.01
N VAL A 802 -9.13 -36.78 24.54
CA VAL A 802 -9.56 -37.85 23.66
C VAL A 802 -10.42 -38.76 24.52
N GLU A 803 -11.74 -38.64 24.38
CA GLU A 803 -12.66 -39.65 24.89
C GLU A 803 -12.30 -41.00 24.25
N ALA A 804 -11.87 -41.94 25.09
CA ALA A 804 -11.62 -43.30 24.69
C ALA A 804 -12.94 -43.98 24.28
N PRO A 805 -12.96 -44.79 23.20
CA PRO A 805 -14.12 -45.57 22.86
C PRO A 805 -14.31 -46.71 23.87
N LEU A 806 -15.48 -46.72 24.52
CA LEU A 806 -16.01 -47.85 25.27
C LEU A 806 -16.14 -49.07 24.34
N VAL A 807 -15.18 -49.99 24.42
CA VAL A 807 -15.35 -51.36 23.94
C VAL A 807 -15.64 -52.23 25.16
N ALA A 808 -16.90 -52.64 25.27
CA ALA A 808 -17.32 -53.69 26.19
C ALA A 808 -16.67 -55.02 25.75
N ALA A 809 -15.88 -55.61 26.64
CA ALA A 809 -15.50 -57.01 26.57
C ALA A 809 -16.15 -57.75 27.74
N SER A 810 -16.94 -58.74 27.39
CA SER A 810 -17.56 -59.75 28.24
C SER A 810 -16.52 -60.54 29.06
N ALA A 811 -16.77 -60.66 30.37
CA ALA A 811 -16.69 -61.90 31.15
C ALA A 811 -17.31 -61.65 32.54
#